data_AF-A0A435Z5I3-F1
#
_entry.id   AF-A0A435Z5I3-F1
#
_cell.length_a   1.000
_cell.length_b   1.000
_cell.length_c   1.000
_cell.angle_alpha   90.00
_cell.angle_beta   90.00
_cell.angle_gamma   90.00
#
_symmetry.space_group_name_H-M   'P 1'
#
loop_
_entity.id
_entity.type
_entity.pdbx_description
1 polymer ?
#
loop_
_entity_poly.entity_id
_entity_poly.type
_entity_poly.pdbx_seq_one_letter_code
_entity_poly.pdbx_strand_id
1 'polypeptide(L)'
;MTVGAGGINLSSVSVNGASVGIGLNNVASSGGGAIALGTVDLQGITTFGVDVGGTLGAALSFANLDIGLNSTTGVAFDLNGSTINAAVTANDFDVTNASAAGASIGVDLRGAIGGQVVRLGDAAAGGAISSIAGVNTGVFLGSTTNLAFTYGDGESVTDKNSTLGANVGIDAASAPVAGTYNFQDVNLTTSPGLGFGVGKIHFVGASPSGDGTGRDQSNLATLSTAEAASVASDILVLVNNGGVISAAGTNADNTLVLGAGEQVRGFGNGAINLALAVPSTIQLSSNSISIIDQTPDGAATLTTGNGSNAITLGTSGNIIDGFILDGSPTGAARGIKDNSGGTTTGTIISNMTIKNFLTAGVEITPSANTTIDHVTFSSNASDVIVNAANTTISNVSSTGATGIAFDIRNATGTTTLSNLNITTNTTGTGIAFGGASGPQGTITGTNVDVTGGAGGGIKVTGGNAAITFDAASFVGVPDTSSGTAVTITGRSGGSFAFAGSVAANGTASGISVSGATAANTVSFTGAVGLGTVSTLTGTAVSINNNATASTVSFANIGIVTNSTTGFSAINGGTVNVTTGTVSSTGAQAVNLNGVAAGINFTSTTSTGGFNNVKLTSVTGSVNLGAGALSGVTGVGAVAFLVGDGSGTAGTGGTATISYGGTISAGAGFNTVNIQDHSVGLVTLSGNLTHSGASGSAIVLDDNSSSFTFSGATNNLTTGTSNAIDIIDQTGGTIAFQGVLNIDTTSGIGISLSGTSTGTFNFTGGNLTIDTTGGAGFRATGGGTVSVTGTGNHISSGNGTALNISNTQIGSGNGTFRDITS
;
A
#
# COMPACT_ATOMS: atom_id res chain seq x y z
N MET A 1 -2.51 67.56 26.95
CA MET A 1 -2.30 67.99 28.37
C MET A 1 -0.88 67.63 28.76
N THR A 2 -0.20 68.37 29.64
CA THR A 2 1.12 67.96 30.18
C THR A 2 1.00 67.74 31.68
N VAL A 3 1.29 66.52 32.14
CA VAL A 3 1.36 66.17 33.55
C VAL A 3 2.70 66.66 34.10
N GLY A 4 2.66 67.54 35.10
CA GLY A 4 3.87 68.06 35.76
C GLY A 4 4.50 67.02 36.71
N ALA A 5 5.70 67.30 37.22
CA ALA A 5 6.50 66.37 38.03
C ALA A 5 5.77 65.79 39.27
N GLY A 6 4.77 66.50 39.81
CA GLY A 6 3.96 66.01 40.95
C GLY A 6 2.91 64.94 40.58
N GLY A 7 2.68 64.71 39.29
CA GLY A 7 1.68 63.76 38.80
C GLY A 7 0.22 64.18 38.99
N ILE A 8 -0.69 63.31 38.60
CA ILE A 8 -2.11 63.31 38.96
C ILE A 8 -2.33 62.07 39.81
N ASN A 9 -2.72 62.25 41.07
CA ASN A 9 -2.94 61.15 42.01
C ASN A 9 -4.39 61.21 42.51
N LEU A 10 -5.20 60.21 42.17
CA LEU A 10 -6.59 60.08 42.61
C LEU A 10 -6.76 58.76 43.37
N SER A 11 -7.29 58.80 44.60
CA SER A 11 -7.52 57.59 45.38
C SER A 11 -8.60 56.69 44.80
N SER A 12 -9.58 57.28 44.13
CA SER A 12 -10.66 56.55 43.47
C SER A 12 -11.26 57.36 42.32
N VAL A 13 -11.75 56.67 41.29
CA VAL A 13 -12.54 57.25 40.19
C VAL A 13 -13.77 56.38 39.98
N SER A 14 -14.96 56.98 39.91
CA SER A 14 -16.18 56.22 39.63
C SER A 14 -17.05 56.96 38.61
N VAL A 15 -17.57 56.22 37.64
CA VAL A 15 -18.42 56.71 36.56
C VAL A 15 -19.55 55.72 36.33
N ASN A 16 -20.77 56.20 36.06
CA ASN A 16 -21.91 55.34 35.73
C ASN A 16 -22.68 55.89 34.52
N GLY A 17 -22.86 55.08 33.48
CA GLY A 17 -23.71 55.40 32.32
C GLY A 17 -23.10 56.37 31.30
N ALA A 18 -21.78 56.60 31.35
CA ALA A 18 -21.09 57.50 30.42
C ALA A 18 -20.76 56.83 29.07
N SER A 19 -20.60 57.65 28.02
CA SER A 19 -20.07 57.15 26.75
C SER A 19 -18.59 56.79 26.85
N VAL A 20 -17.81 57.65 27.52
CA VAL A 20 -16.39 57.41 27.83
C VAL A 20 -16.19 57.55 29.33
N GLY A 21 -15.63 56.52 29.98
CA GLY A 21 -15.31 56.57 31.42
C GLY A 21 -14.12 57.47 31.71
N ILE A 22 -12.96 57.15 31.12
CA ILE A 22 -11.71 57.91 31.22
C ILE A 22 -11.16 58.13 29.81
N GLY A 23 -11.03 59.39 29.39
CA GLY A 23 -10.45 59.75 28.08
C GLY A 23 -9.11 60.47 28.24
N LEU A 24 -8.07 59.97 27.57
CA LEU A 24 -6.70 60.49 27.62
C LEU A 24 -6.17 60.67 26.20
N ASN A 25 -6.25 61.91 25.67
CA ASN A 25 -5.79 62.21 24.32
C ASN A 25 -4.58 63.16 24.34
N ASN A 26 -3.47 62.73 23.72
CA ASN A 26 -2.22 63.52 23.63
C ASN A 26 -1.74 64.06 25.00
N VAL A 27 -1.47 63.15 25.92
CA VAL A 27 -1.04 63.46 27.28
C VAL A 27 0.48 63.31 27.39
N ALA A 28 1.19 64.42 27.55
CA ALA A 28 2.63 64.45 27.77
C ALA A 28 2.98 64.42 29.26
N SER A 29 4.23 64.09 29.57
CA SER A 29 4.81 64.23 30.91
C SER A 29 5.95 65.24 30.90
N SER A 30 6.08 66.01 31.96
CA SER A 30 7.22 66.87 32.25
C SER A 30 7.81 66.49 33.59
N GLY A 31 9.11 66.19 33.62
CA GLY A 31 9.81 65.78 34.85
C GLY A 31 9.40 64.41 35.39
N GLY A 32 8.85 63.52 34.55
CA GLY A 32 8.47 62.15 34.94
C GLY A 32 7.14 62.03 35.68
N GLY A 33 6.30 63.06 35.66
CA GLY A 33 4.95 63.00 36.24
C GLY A 33 4.10 61.86 35.66
N ALA A 34 3.38 61.16 36.54
CA ALA A 34 2.51 60.02 36.22
C ALA A 34 1.03 60.34 36.54
N ILE A 35 0.12 59.56 35.97
CA ILE A 35 -1.29 59.51 36.33
C ILE A 35 -1.50 58.22 37.13
N ALA A 36 -1.60 58.36 38.45
CA ALA A 36 -1.85 57.26 39.36
C ALA A 36 -3.27 57.32 39.88
N LEU A 37 -4.05 56.29 39.54
CA LEU A 37 -5.43 56.09 39.94
C LEU A 37 -5.48 54.91 40.92
N GLY A 38 -6.17 55.08 42.04
CA GLY A 38 -6.41 54.01 43.00
C GLY A 38 -7.46 53.04 42.49
N THR A 39 -8.58 52.90 43.20
CA THR A 39 -9.71 52.04 42.77
C THR A 39 -10.55 52.77 41.74
N VAL A 40 -10.70 52.19 40.55
CA VAL A 40 -11.48 52.75 39.45
C VAL A 40 -12.66 51.82 39.14
N ASP A 41 -13.88 52.36 39.20
CA ASP A 41 -15.13 51.62 38.96
C ASP A 41 -15.98 52.34 37.90
N LEU A 42 -15.94 51.83 36.67
CA LEU A 42 -16.59 52.41 35.49
C LEU A 42 -17.76 51.54 35.06
N GLN A 43 -18.98 51.89 35.47
CA GLN A 43 -20.17 51.07 35.22
C GLN A 43 -21.07 51.61 34.11
N GLY A 44 -21.81 50.72 33.45
CA GLY A 44 -22.79 51.07 32.42
C GLY A 44 -22.21 51.82 31.22
N ILE A 45 -20.93 51.62 30.90
CA ILE A 45 -20.23 52.38 29.85
C ILE A 45 -20.72 51.97 28.45
N THR A 46 -21.02 52.95 27.58
CA THR A 46 -21.64 52.66 26.27
C THR A 46 -20.66 52.62 25.10
N THR A 47 -19.50 53.26 25.20
CA THR A 47 -18.51 53.33 24.10
C THR A 47 -17.11 52.90 24.54
N PHE A 48 -16.44 53.65 25.42
CA PHE A 48 -15.07 53.37 25.86
C PHE A 48 -14.94 53.42 27.38
N GLY A 49 -14.43 52.36 28.02
CA GLY A 49 -14.12 52.41 29.45
C GLY A 49 -12.96 53.36 29.72
N VAL A 50 -11.76 52.95 29.30
CA VAL A 50 -10.56 53.79 29.21
C VAL A 50 -10.20 53.95 27.74
N ASP A 51 -10.12 55.18 27.25
CA ASP A 51 -9.73 55.53 25.88
C ASP A 51 -8.42 56.33 25.89
N VAL A 52 -7.37 55.78 25.26
CA VAL A 52 -6.08 56.45 25.09
C VAL A 52 -5.87 56.77 23.61
N GLY A 53 -6.06 58.04 23.26
CA GLY A 53 -5.87 58.57 21.91
C GLY A 53 -4.53 59.28 21.70
N GLY A 54 -3.97 59.17 20.49
CA GLY A 54 -2.75 59.90 20.11
C GLY A 54 -1.52 59.43 20.89
N THR A 55 -0.76 60.35 21.48
CA THR A 55 0.45 59.99 22.26
C THR A 55 0.21 60.02 23.78
N LEU A 56 0.54 58.94 24.48
CA LEU A 56 0.61 58.87 25.95
C LEU A 56 2.07 58.85 26.41
N GLY A 57 2.56 60.01 26.85
CA GLY A 57 3.91 60.23 27.37
C GLY A 57 4.03 60.24 28.90
N ALA A 58 2.91 60.16 29.64
CA ALA A 58 2.90 60.01 31.09
C ALA A 58 2.56 58.56 31.47
N ALA A 59 3.21 58.01 32.50
CA ALA A 59 2.88 56.68 32.99
C ALA A 59 1.44 56.69 33.55
N LEU A 60 0.68 55.63 33.30
CA LEU A 60 -0.71 55.46 33.75
C LEU A 60 -0.81 54.21 34.61
N SER A 61 -1.23 54.34 35.87
CA SER A 61 -1.37 53.20 36.77
C SER A 61 -2.72 53.16 37.47
N PHE A 62 -3.28 51.96 37.61
CA PHE A 62 -4.50 51.65 38.35
C PHE A 62 -4.20 50.67 39.48
N ALA A 63 -4.69 50.94 40.70
CA ALA A 63 -4.60 49.96 41.78
C ALA A 63 -5.64 48.84 41.61
N ASN A 64 -6.86 49.19 41.19
CA ASN A 64 -7.90 48.28 40.70
C ASN A 64 -8.66 48.98 39.57
N LEU A 65 -8.98 48.28 38.48
CA LEU A 65 -9.73 48.79 37.35
C LEU A 65 -10.89 47.85 37.00
N ASP A 66 -12.09 48.23 37.44
CA ASP A 66 -13.35 47.57 37.15
C ASP A 66 -14.09 48.33 36.03
N ILE A 67 -14.47 47.64 34.96
CA ILE A 67 -15.19 48.21 33.82
C ILE A 67 -16.42 47.36 33.48
N GLY A 68 -17.60 47.86 33.79
CA GLY A 68 -18.88 47.33 33.33
C GLY A 68 -19.36 48.04 32.06
N LEU A 69 -19.29 47.37 30.92
CA LEU A 69 -19.90 47.81 29.68
C LEU A 69 -21.43 47.58 29.69
N ASN A 70 -22.16 48.38 28.93
CA ASN A 70 -23.55 48.12 28.55
C ASN A 70 -23.71 48.44 27.06
N SER A 71 -22.96 47.70 26.22
CA SER A 71 -22.85 47.99 24.80
C SER A 71 -22.55 46.74 23.98
N THR A 72 -23.13 46.67 22.79
CA THR A 72 -22.81 45.61 21.82
C THR A 72 -21.57 45.94 20.99
N THR A 73 -21.01 47.15 21.07
CA THR A 73 -19.85 47.58 20.26
C THR A 73 -18.80 48.35 21.07
N GLY A 74 -18.95 48.41 22.40
CA GLY A 74 -18.04 49.15 23.26
C GLY A 74 -16.68 48.46 23.43
N VAL A 75 -15.66 49.24 23.79
CA VAL A 75 -14.32 48.76 24.11
C VAL A 75 -14.02 49.10 25.58
N ALA A 76 -13.66 48.12 26.40
CA ALA A 76 -13.38 48.40 27.81
C ALA A 76 -12.07 49.18 27.99
N PHE A 77 -11.00 48.74 27.32
CA PHE A 77 -9.69 49.40 27.36
C PHE A 77 -9.15 49.59 25.93
N ASP A 78 -9.14 50.82 25.44
CA ASP A 78 -8.78 51.16 24.07
C ASP A 78 -7.41 51.86 23.99
N LEU A 79 -6.47 51.23 23.27
CA LEU A 79 -5.17 51.79 22.88
C LEU A 79 -5.03 51.89 21.35
N ASN A 80 -6.10 51.67 20.58
CA ASN A 80 -6.03 51.52 19.14
C ASN A 80 -5.41 52.74 18.44
N GLY A 81 -4.37 52.51 17.64
CA GLY A 81 -3.63 53.56 16.92
C GLY A 81 -2.82 54.52 17.79
N SER A 82 -2.69 54.26 19.09
CA SER A 82 -1.98 55.14 20.03
C SER A 82 -0.46 54.94 19.99
N THR A 83 0.29 55.97 20.43
CA THR A 83 1.73 55.88 20.71
C THR A 83 1.96 55.92 22.21
N ILE A 84 2.34 54.80 22.78
CA ILE A 84 2.58 54.60 24.21
C ILE A 84 4.07 54.80 24.51
N ASN A 85 4.43 55.95 25.07
CA ASN A 85 5.80 56.34 25.40
C ASN A 85 6.13 56.18 26.91
N ALA A 86 5.16 55.79 27.73
CA ALA A 86 5.33 55.48 29.15
C ALA A 86 4.48 54.26 29.55
N ALA A 87 4.81 53.61 30.67
CA ALA A 87 4.14 52.37 31.07
C ALA A 87 2.66 52.58 31.43
N VAL A 88 1.84 51.59 31.10
CA VAL A 88 0.42 51.48 31.48
C VAL A 88 0.26 50.22 32.34
N THR A 89 -0.23 50.34 33.57
CA THR A 89 -0.35 49.20 34.48
C THR A 89 -1.66 49.21 35.26
N ALA A 90 -2.35 48.09 35.34
CA ALA A 90 -3.42 47.85 36.31
C ALA A 90 -3.05 46.62 37.13
N ASN A 91 -3.06 46.71 38.47
CA ASN A 91 -2.78 45.53 39.30
C ASN A 91 -3.96 44.55 39.28
N ASP A 92 -5.18 45.07 39.21
CA ASP A 92 -6.38 44.27 38.99
C ASP A 92 -7.17 44.88 37.83
N PHE A 93 -7.71 44.03 36.98
CA PHE A 93 -8.40 44.43 35.76
C PHE A 93 -9.58 43.50 35.49
N ASP A 94 -10.77 44.02 35.71
CA ASP A 94 -12.02 43.30 35.55
C ASP A 94 -12.93 43.98 34.53
N VAL A 95 -13.44 43.19 33.59
CA VAL A 95 -14.38 43.62 32.55
C VAL A 95 -15.62 42.75 32.59
N THR A 96 -16.77 43.40 32.70
CA THR A 96 -18.07 42.77 32.50
C THR A 96 -18.85 43.51 31.40
N ASN A 97 -19.82 42.84 30.79
CA ASN A 97 -20.76 43.50 29.88
C ASN A 97 -22.18 43.07 30.21
N ALA A 98 -23.02 44.03 30.58
CA ALA A 98 -24.43 43.81 30.87
C ALA A 98 -25.29 43.67 29.60
N SER A 99 -24.77 44.06 28.44
CA SER A 99 -25.40 43.86 27.13
C SER A 99 -24.97 42.52 26.50
N ALA A 100 -25.57 42.18 25.36
CA ALA A 100 -25.07 41.07 24.56
C ALA A 100 -23.68 41.38 24.00
N ALA A 101 -22.80 40.37 23.94
CA ALA A 101 -21.40 40.53 23.51
C ALA A 101 -21.25 41.29 22.18
N GLY A 102 -22.11 41.03 21.19
CA GLY A 102 -22.10 41.73 19.90
C GLY A 102 -20.72 41.71 19.23
N ALA A 103 -20.16 42.89 18.99
CA ALA A 103 -18.80 43.15 18.53
C ALA A 103 -17.95 43.91 19.58
N SER A 104 -18.34 43.87 20.86
CA SER A 104 -17.59 44.53 21.94
C SER A 104 -16.21 43.91 22.17
N ILE A 105 -15.27 44.71 22.68
CA ILE A 105 -13.87 44.34 22.89
C ILE A 105 -13.47 44.60 24.35
N GLY A 106 -12.76 43.67 24.98
CA GLY A 106 -12.15 43.89 26.29
C GLY A 106 -10.97 44.87 26.18
N VAL A 107 -9.93 44.49 25.44
CA VAL A 107 -8.72 45.29 25.24
C VAL A 107 -8.43 45.41 23.75
N ASP A 108 -8.46 46.62 23.20
CA ASP A 108 -8.10 46.88 21.80
C ASP A 108 -6.68 47.45 21.72
N LEU A 109 -5.75 46.65 21.18
CA LEU A 109 -4.34 47.02 21.06
C LEU A 109 -3.95 47.33 19.61
N ARG A 110 -4.88 47.24 18.66
CA ARG A 110 -4.55 47.30 17.23
C ARG A 110 -3.81 48.60 16.90
N GLY A 111 -2.61 48.49 16.33
CA GLY A 111 -1.82 49.66 15.92
C GLY A 111 -1.27 50.51 17.05
N ALA A 112 -1.36 50.06 18.30
CA ALA A 112 -0.66 50.68 19.41
C ALA A 112 0.86 50.44 19.27
N ILE A 113 1.66 51.50 19.33
CA ILE A 113 3.12 51.46 19.14
C ILE A 113 3.87 52.12 20.31
N GLY A 114 5.20 52.01 20.31
CA GLY A 114 6.08 52.64 21.29
C GLY A 114 6.91 51.65 22.11
N GLY A 115 6.56 50.36 22.09
CA GLY A 115 7.33 49.28 22.71
C GLY A 115 7.31 49.26 24.24
N GLN A 116 6.48 50.10 24.86
CA GLN A 116 6.40 50.24 26.32
C GLN A 116 5.57 49.13 26.96
N VAL A 117 5.73 48.99 28.28
CA VAL A 117 4.98 48.03 29.10
C VAL A 117 3.52 48.43 29.18
N VAL A 118 2.65 47.48 28.85
CA VAL A 118 1.20 47.54 29.11
C VAL A 118 0.83 46.28 29.86
N ARG A 119 0.59 46.39 31.18
CA ARG A 119 0.26 45.25 32.05
C ARG A 119 -1.13 45.41 32.63
N LEU A 120 -2.00 44.45 32.39
CA LEU A 120 -3.37 44.40 32.93
C LEU A 120 -3.51 43.13 33.77
N GLY A 121 -3.13 43.25 35.05
CA GLY A 121 -3.05 42.17 36.05
C GLY A 121 -1.83 42.31 36.98
N ASP A 122 -1.76 41.52 38.06
CA ASP A 122 -0.79 41.70 39.14
C ASP A 122 0.45 40.82 39.01
N ALA A 123 1.64 41.38 38.70
CA ALA A 123 2.89 40.64 38.51
C ALA A 123 3.48 39.94 39.77
N ALA A 124 2.69 39.75 40.83
CA ALA A 124 3.08 39.10 42.07
C ALA A 124 2.41 37.73 42.17
N ALA A 125 3.19 36.69 42.52
CA ALA A 125 2.67 35.34 42.69
C ALA A 125 1.54 35.29 43.75
N GLY A 126 0.34 34.85 43.34
CA GLY A 126 -0.88 34.84 44.18
C GLY A 126 -1.53 36.22 44.34
N GLY A 127 -1.28 37.13 43.40
CA GLY A 127 -1.83 38.48 43.30
C GLY A 127 -3.31 38.52 42.90
N ALA A 128 -3.78 39.73 42.56
CA ALA A 128 -5.16 39.92 42.11
C ALA A 128 -5.43 39.26 40.75
N ILE A 129 -6.64 38.74 40.58
CA ILE A 129 -7.04 37.94 39.43
C ILE A 129 -7.76 38.82 38.43
N SER A 130 -7.22 38.97 37.22
CA SER A 130 -7.91 39.71 36.16
C SER A 130 -8.96 38.84 35.44
N SER A 131 -10.13 39.42 35.18
CA SER A 131 -11.20 38.76 34.44
C SER A 131 -11.76 39.61 33.31
N ILE A 132 -11.94 39.01 32.14
CA ILE A 132 -12.73 39.60 31.06
C ILE A 132 -13.90 38.68 30.78
N ALA A 133 -15.13 39.18 30.87
CA ALA A 133 -16.34 38.42 30.63
C ALA A 133 -17.41 39.22 29.86
N GLY A 134 -18.20 38.51 29.05
CA GLY A 134 -19.38 39.08 28.38
C GLY A 134 -19.08 39.92 27.13
N VAL A 135 -17.82 40.01 26.71
CA VAL A 135 -17.41 40.69 25.47
C VAL A 135 -17.25 39.71 24.31
N ASN A 136 -17.24 40.21 23.07
CA ASN A 136 -17.02 39.36 21.91
C ASN A 136 -15.54 39.04 21.71
N THR A 137 -14.67 40.04 21.78
CA THR A 137 -13.20 39.86 21.68
C THR A 137 -12.55 40.21 23.01
N GLY A 138 -11.75 39.32 23.59
CA GLY A 138 -11.04 39.59 24.84
C GLY A 138 -9.91 40.58 24.62
N VAL A 139 -8.89 40.18 23.85
CA VAL A 139 -7.76 41.04 23.45
C VAL A 139 -7.62 41.04 21.93
N PHE A 140 -7.63 42.22 21.30
CA PHE A 140 -7.51 42.37 19.85
C PHE A 140 -6.12 42.91 19.47
N LEU A 141 -5.38 42.12 18.70
CA LEU A 141 -4.05 42.45 18.19
C LEU A 141 -4.07 42.78 16.69
N GLY A 142 -3.09 43.57 16.25
CA GLY A 142 -2.88 43.88 14.83
C GLY A 142 -1.40 43.84 14.43
N SER A 143 -1.13 43.69 13.14
CA SER A 143 0.23 43.47 12.61
C SER A 143 1.18 44.64 12.85
N THR A 144 0.65 45.85 13.03
CA THR A 144 1.39 47.08 13.35
C THR A 144 1.59 47.31 14.85
N THR A 145 0.99 46.48 15.71
CA THR A 145 1.09 46.61 17.17
C THR A 145 2.52 46.34 17.61
N ASN A 146 3.06 47.16 18.51
CA ASN A 146 4.39 46.99 19.08
C ASN A 146 4.40 47.48 20.53
N LEU A 147 4.09 46.56 21.46
CA LEU A 147 4.05 46.79 22.90
C LEU A 147 4.75 45.63 23.63
N ALA A 148 5.12 45.86 24.89
CA ALA A 148 5.41 44.79 25.85
C ALA A 148 4.15 44.55 26.69
N PHE A 149 3.20 43.81 26.11
CA PHE A 149 1.89 43.55 26.71
C PHE A 149 1.91 42.32 27.61
N THR A 150 1.22 42.40 28.75
CA THR A 150 0.99 41.27 29.66
C THR A 150 -0.44 41.36 30.18
N TYR A 151 -1.20 40.27 30.05
CA TYR A 151 -2.53 40.14 30.61
C TYR A 151 -2.56 39.04 31.66
N GLY A 152 -3.25 39.31 32.77
CA GLY A 152 -2.95 38.63 34.03
C GLY A 152 -1.57 39.07 34.52
N ASP A 153 -0.86 38.14 35.15
CA ASP A 153 0.45 38.43 35.74
C ASP A 153 1.62 38.03 34.81
N GLY A 154 1.40 37.02 33.96
CA GLY A 154 2.32 36.58 32.92
C GLY A 154 3.31 35.49 33.34
N GLU A 155 3.10 34.78 34.45
CA GLU A 155 4.05 33.80 34.97
C GLU A 155 3.72 32.32 34.68
N SER A 156 4.68 31.41 34.95
CA SER A 156 4.41 29.97 35.06
C SER A 156 5.31 29.27 36.10
N VAL A 157 4.76 28.99 37.29
CA VAL A 157 4.29 27.69 37.88
C VAL A 157 3.94 27.95 39.38
N THR A 158 3.01 28.81 39.76
CA THR A 158 1.58 28.86 39.38
C THR A 158 0.92 30.00 40.17
N ASP A 159 0.10 30.85 39.55
CA ASP A 159 -1.30 31.02 39.98
C ASP A 159 -2.24 31.30 38.78
N LYS A 160 -2.72 30.24 38.11
CA LYS A 160 -3.59 30.33 36.91
C LYS A 160 -5.07 30.58 37.24
N ASN A 161 -5.37 31.75 37.78
CA ASN A 161 -6.75 32.14 38.07
C ASN A 161 -7.30 33.20 37.12
N SER A 162 -6.43 33.91 36.38
CA SER A 162 -6.85 34.93 35.40
C SER A 162 -7.68 34.30 34.26
N THR A 163 -8.80 34.92 33.91
CA THR A 163 -9.75 34.37 32.93
C THR A 163 -9.97 35.29 31.73
N LEU A 164 -10.29 34.67 30.59
CA LEU A 164 -10.60 35.35 29.33
C LEU A 164 -11.89 34.74 28.73
N GLY A 165 -13.02 35.08 29.34
CA GLY A 165 -14.37 34.61 29.00
C GLY A 165 -15.04 35.42 27.88
N ALA A 166 -14.36 35.54 26.74
CA ALA A 166 -14.89 36.17 25.52
C ALA A 166 -15.21 35.13 24.45
N ASN A 167 -16.07 35.47 23.47
CA ASN A 167 -16.35 34.56 22.34
C ASN A 167 -15.10 34.26 21.51
N VAL A 168 -14.21 35.26 21.38
CA VAL A 168 -12.86 35.16 20.84
C VAL A 168 -11.93 35.65 21.94
N GLY A 169 -11.18 34.76 22.59
CA GLY A 169 -10.26 35.15 23.67
C GLY A 169 -9.25 36.19 23.19
N ILE A 170 -8.38 35.78 22.27
CA ILE A 170 -7.36 36.59 21.64
C ILE A 170 -7.65 36.59 20.13
N ASP A 171 -7.85 37.77 19.54
CA ASP A 171 -7.85 37.92 18.09
C ASP A 171 -6.45 38.31 17.62
N ALA A 172 -5.72 37.31 17.13
CA ALA A 172 -4.40 37.43 16.51
C ALA A 172 -4.43 37.05 15.03
N ALA A 173 -5.57 37.19 14.34
CA ALA A 173 -5.69 36.87 12.91
C ALA A 173 -4.68 37.66 12.05
N SER A 174 -4.29 38.85 12.50
CA SER A 174 -3.16 39.62 11.97
C SER A 174 -2.12 39.85 13.07
N ALA A 175 -1.45 38.78 13.49
CA ALA A 175 -0.55 38.80 14.64
C ALA A 175 0.56 39.88 14.53
N PRO A 176 0.96 40.50 15.65
CA PRO A 176 2.05 41.47 15.68
C PRO A 176 3.38 40.88 15.20
N VAL A 177 4.15 41.65 14.45
CA VAL A 177 5.52 41.26 14.00
C VAL A 177 6.62 41.73 14.95
N ALA A 178 6.29 42.54 15.95
CA ALA A 178 7.20 43.09 16.95
C ALA A 178 6.49 43.21 18.32
N GLY A 179 7.29 43.36 19.38
CA GLY A 179 6.80 43.37 20.76
C GLY A 179 6.68 41.96 21.36
N THR A 180 6.17 41.90 22.59
CA THR A 180 5.92 40.66 23.34
C THR A 180 4.53 40.71 23.96
N TYR A 181 3.73 39.66 23.75
CA TYR A 181 2.35 39.59 24.22
C TYR A 181 2.20 38.34 25.07
N ASN A 182 2.23 38.54 26.40
CA ASN A 182 2.29 37.47 27.37
C ASN A 182 0.90 37.16 27.95
N PHE A 183 0.45 35.93 27.74
CA PHE A 183 -0.79 35.34 28.27
C PHE A 183 -0.50 34.06 29.05
N GLN A 184 0.72 33.90 29.56
CA GLN A 184 1.12 32.66 30.22
C GLN A 184 0.30 32.37 31.46
N ASP A 185 -0.30 33.37 32.11
CA ASP A 185 -1.13 33.17 33.31
C ASP A 185 -2.64 32.97 33.05
N VAL A 186 -3.05 32.97 31.78
CA VAL A 186 -4.47 32.86 31.46
C VAL A 186 -4.92 31.40 31.43
N ASN A 187 -6.03 31.10 32.10
CA ASN A 187 -6.71 29.82 31.94
C ASN A 187 -7.55 29.78 30.65
N LEU A 188 -6.98 29.21 29.59
CA LEU A 188 -7.62 29.06 28.28
C LEU A 188 -8.30 27.68 28.18
N THR A 189 -9.57 27.59 28.60
CA THR A 189 -10.31 26.31 28.65
C THR A 189 -10.96 25.90 27.31
N THR A 190 -11.16 26.84 26.36
CA THR A 190 -11.97 26.60 25.14
C THR A 190 -11.42 27.27 23.87
N SER A 191 -10.11 27.12 23.59
CA SER A 191 -9.33 27.77 22.50
C SER A 191 -8.82 29.18 22.83
N PRO A 192 -7.55 29.53 22.46
CA PRO A 192 -7.03 30.88 22.63
C PRO A 192 -7.75 31.95 21.80
N GLY A 193 -8.42 31.58 20.70
CA GLY A 193 -9.08 32.51 19.78
C GLY A 193 -8.55 32.41 18.34
N LEU A 194 -8.60 33.51 17.59
CA LEU A 194 -8.22 33.54 16.17
C LEU A 194 -6.72 33.71 15.98
N GLY A 195 -6.17 33.09 14.94
CA GLY A 195 -4.74 33.18 14.59
C GLY A 195 -3.84 32.09 15.16
N PHE A 196 -4.42 31.07 15.83
CA PHE A 196 -3.67 29.97 16.47
C PHE A 196 -3.81 28.60 15.75
N GLY A 197 -4.35 28.58 14.52
CA GLY A 197 -4.42 27.37 13.69
C GLY A 197 -5.47 26.34 14.11
N VAL A 198 -6.34 26.66 15.05
CA VAL A 198 -7.49 25.83 15.48
C VAL A 198 -8.79 26.62 15.32
N GLY A 199 -9.82 26.00 14.74
CA GLY A 199 -11.16 26.59 14.66
C GLY A 199 -11.95 26.43 15.96
N LYS A 200 -13.24 26.75 15.91
CA LYS A 200 -14.17 26.55 17.03
C LYS A 200 -14.37 25.05 17.28
N ILE A 201 -14.64 24.71 18.54
CA ILE A 201 -14.88 23.33 18.97
C ILE A 201 -16.37 23.19 19.27
N HIS A 202 -17.03 22.24 18.59
CA HIS A 202 -18.43 21.89 18.79
C HIS A 202 -18.53 20.49 19.38
N PHE A 203 -19.05 20.36 20.60
CA PHE A 203 -19.30 19.08 21.24
C PHE A 203 -20.65 18.50 20.81
N VAL A 204 -20.63 17.29 20.27
CA VAL A 204 -21.77 16.64 19.61
C VAL A 204 -22.12 15.34 20.31
N GLY A 205 -23.40 15.16 20.65
CA GLY A 205 -23.95 13.94 21.24
C GLY A 205 -25.08 13.34 20.40
N ALA A 206 -25.56 12.16 20.79
CA ALA A 206 -26.71 11.52 20.14
C ALA A 206 -28.02 12.30 20.33
N SER A 207 -28.09 13.08 21.39
CA SER A 207 -29.19 13.97 21.76
C SER A 207 -28.60 15.24 22.39
N PRO A 208 -29.33 16.38 22.34
CA PRO A 208 -28.82 17.60 22.94
C PRO A 208 -28.82 17.48 24.47
N SER A 209 -27.85 18.11 25.13
CA SER A 209 -27.84 18.33 26.58
C SER A 209 -27.73 19.82 26.91
N GLY A 210 -28.11 20.20 28.12
CA GLY A 210 -28.07 21.61 28.54
C GLY A 210 -28.89 22.51 27.60
N ASP A 211 -28.25 23.56 27.07
CA ASP A 211 -28.85 24.48 26.10
C ASP A 211 -28.71 24.02 24.62
N GLY A 212 -28.02 22.90 24.36
CA GLY A 212 -27.85 22.34 23.02
C GLY A 212 -26.88 23.09 22.11
N THR A 213 -26.08 24.02 22.64
CA THR A 213 -25.21 24.90 21.84
C THR A 213 -23.92 24.23 21.35
N GLY A 214 -23.51 23.12 21.96
CA GLY A 214 -22.25 22.42 21.66
C GLY A 214 -21.01 23.12 22.21
N ARG A 215 -21.14 24.07 23.14
CA ARG A 215 -20.02 24.85 23.67
C ARG A 215 -19.08 24.08 24.61
N ASP A 216 -19.59 23.03 25.24
CA ASP A 216 -18.85 22.15 26.15
C ASP A 216 -19.54 20.78 26.25
N GLN A 217 -18.91 19.83 26.96
CA GLN A 217 -19.43 18.47 27.14
C GLN A 217 -20.68 18.38 28.04
N SER A 218 -21.05 19.45 28.76
CA SER A 218 -22.33 19.53 29.50
C SER A 218 -23.48 20.07 28.64
N ASN A 219 -23.16 20.75 27.53
CA ASN A 219 -24.10 21.38 26.61
C ASN A 219 -23.95 20.82 25.19
N LEU A 220 -24.07 19.50 25.01
CA LEU A 220 -23.91 18.82 23.72
C LEU A 220 -24.94 19.29 22.70
N ALA A 221 -24.51 19.55 21.47
CA ALA A 221 -25.37 19.78 20.31
C ALA A 221 -25.74 18.44 19.64
N THR A 222 -26.82 18.43 18.84
CA THR A 222 -27.03 17.35 17.87
C THR A 222 -26.09 17.51 16.68
N LEU A 223 -25.87 16.43 15.93
CA LEU A 223 -25.04 16.46 14.72
C LEU A 223 -25.49 17.55 13.74
N SER A 224 -26.80 17.68 13.51
CA SER A 224 -27.36 18.67 12.59
C SER A 224 -27.19 20.11 13.06
N THR A 225 -27.30 20.36 14.36
CA THR A 225 -27.06 21.70 14.91
C THR A 225 -25.58 22.08 14.81
N ALA A 226 -24.67 21.14 15.07
CA ALA A 226 -23.24 21.39 14.98
C ALA A 226 -22.78 21.59 13.53
N GLU A 227 -23.22 20.75 12.60
CA GLU A 227 -22.90 20.87 11.16
C GLU A 227 -23.44 22.16 10.56
N ALA A 228 -24.66 22.58 10.92
CA ALA A 228 -25.21 23.84 10.42
C ALA A 228 -24.46 25.07 10.97
N ALA A 229 -23.76 24.93 12.10
CA ALA A 229 -23.02 26.00 12.75
C ALA A 229 -21.52 26.02 12.38
N SER A 230 -20.96 24.88 11.95
CA SER A 230 -19.53 24.75 11.68
C SER A 230 -19.13 25.46 10.39
N VAL A 231 -17.91 25.97 10.39
CA VAL A 231 -17.27 26.58 9.22
C VAL A 231 -15.86 26.02 9.02
N ALA A 232 -15.22 26.41 7.92
CA ALA A 232 -13.88 25.93 7.56
C ALA A 232 -12.88 25.98 8.74
N SER A 233 -12.20 24.86 8.98
CA SER A 233 -11.23 24.64 10.08
C SER A 233 -11.82 24.42 11.48
N ASP A 234 -13.15 24.42 11.64
CA ASP A 234 -13.78 24.06 12.91
C ASP A 234 -13.65 22.56 13.21
N ILE A 235 -13.88 22.21 14.47
CA ILE A 235 -13.68 20.88 15.02
C ILE A 235 -14.98 20.40 15.64
N LEU A 236 -15.53 19.31 15.12
CA LEU A 236 -16.66 18.61 15.71
C LEU A 236 -16.11 17.48 16.58
N VAL A 237 -16.36 17.54 17.90
CA VAL A 237 -15.97 16.53 18.87
C VAL A 237 -17.17 15.64 19.18
N LEU A 238 -17.12 14.39 18.73
CA LEU A 238 -18.14 13.39 18.97
C LEU A 238 -17.97 12.79 20.37
N VAL A 239 -18.97 12.99 21.22
CA VAL A 239 -19.00 12.53 22.60
C VAL A 239 -19.92 11.33 22.70
N ASN A 240 -19.43 10.21 23.25
CA ASN A 240 -20.28 9.07 23.56
C ASN A 240 -21.05 9.36 24.86
N ASN A 241 -22.35 9.66 24.74
CA ASN A 241 -23.25 9.87 25.86
C ASN A 241 -24.23 8.69 26.06
N GLY A 242 -23.82 7.48 25.65
CA GLY A 242 -24.62 6.25 25.72
C GLY A 242 -25.58 6.03 24.54
N GLY A 243 -25.65 6.97 23.58
CA GLY A 243 -26.46 6.88 22.37
C GLY A 243 -25.64 6.79 21.09
N VAL A 244 -26.27 6.38 19.99
CA VAL A 244 -25.69 6.39 18.64
C VAL A 244 -25.92 7.74 17.99
N ILE A 245 -24.87 8.38 17.49
CA ILE A 245 -24.97 9.60 16.69
C ILE A 245 -25.32 9.19 15.26
N SER A 246 -26.34 9.81 14.66
CA SER A 246 -26.82 9.45 13.33
C SER A 246 -26.95 10.67 12.43
N ALA A 247 -26.41 10.59 11.22
CA ALA A 247 -26.70 11.53 10.15
C ALA A 247 -28.07 11.25 9.48
N ALA A 248 -28.62 10.05 9.65
CA ALA A 248 -29.87 9.66 9.00
C ALA A 248 -31.07 10.47 9.49
N GLY A 249 -31.73 11.19 8.58
CA GLY A 249 -32.94 11.96 8.84
C GLY A 249 -32.74 13.17 9.74
N THR A 250 -31.51 13.49 10.15
CA THR A 250 -31.22 14.54 11.14
C THR A 250 -30.79 15.85 10.49
N ASN A 251 -30.17 15.82 9.30
CA ASN A 251 -29.59 17.01 8.64
C ASN A 251 -30.00 17.20 7.17
N ALA A 252 -31.15 16.64 6.77
CA ALA A 252 -31.71 16.63 5.41
C ALA A 252 -30.90 15.84 4.36
N ASP A 253 -29.57 15.83 4.44
CA ASP A 253 -28.68 15.21 3.44
C ASP A 253 -28.26 13.77 3.80
N ASN A 254 -28.62 13.31 5.00
CA ASN A 254 -28.29 11.99 5.54
C ASN A 254 -26.77 11.73 5.64
N THR A 255 -25.93 12.75 5.63
CA THR A 255 -24.47 12.63 5.66
C THR A 255 -23.87 13.82 6.40
N LEU A 256 -22.82 13.63 7.20
CA LEU A 256 -22.05 14.75 7.75
C LEU A 256 -21.19 15.35 6.63
N VAL A 257 -21.54 16.54 6.17
CA VAL A 257 -20.82 17.28 5.12
C VAL A 257 -19.77 18.16 5.77
N LEU A 258 -18.50 17.91 5.42
CA LEU A 258 -17.39 18.71 5.89
C LEU A 258 -17.00 19.79 4.88
N GLY A 259 -16.72 20.99 5.38
CA GLY A 259 -16.00 22.05 4.70
C GLY A 259 -14.49 21.79 4.63
N ALA A 260 -13.75 22.72 4.02
CA ALA A 260 -12.29 22.64 3.96
C ALA A 260 -11.67 22.81 5.36
N GLY A 261 -10.70 21.96 5.69
CA GLY A 261 -9.95 22.02 6.96
C GLY A 261 -10.73 21.57 8.19
N GLU A 262 -12.03 21.32 8.08
CA GLU A 262 -12.84 20.86 9.21
C GLU A 262 -12.40 19.48 9.70
N GLN A 263 -12.49 19.29 11.00
CA GLN A 263 -12.09 18.07 11.68
C GLN A 263 -13.28 17.43 12.38
N VAL A 264 -13.31 16.10 12.41
CA VAL A 264 -14.22 15.32 13.24
C VAL A 264 -13.37 14.44 14.15
N ARG A 265 -13.50 14.64 15.46
CA ARG A 265 -12.66 14.02 16.48
C ARG A 265 -13.52 13.26 17.46
N GLY A 266 -12.97 12.22 18.06
CA GLY A 266 -13.61 11.47 19.15
C GLY A 266 -12.60 10.95 20.16
N PHE A 267 -13.10 10.43 21.27
CA PHE A 267 -12.29 9.97 22.40
C PHE A 267 -11.88 8.49 22.33
N GLY A 268 -12.03 7.84 21.17
CA GLY A 268 -11.63 6.44 20.97
C GLY A 268 -10.14 6.17 21.15
N ASN A 269 -9.30 7.22 21.11
CA ASN A 269 -7.88 7.17 21.43
C ASN A 269 -7.52 7.95 22.71
N GLY A 270 -8.49 8.15 23.61
CA GLY A 270 -8.32 8.96 24.82
C GLY A 270 -8.44 10.46 24.55
N ALA A 271 -7.69 11.26 25.30
CA ALA A 271 -7.79 12.72 25.24
C ALA A 271 -7.42 13.27 23.86
N ILE A 272 -8.20 14.24 23.38
CA ILE A 272 -7.94 14.93 22.11
C ILE A 272 -6.92 16.02 22.37
N ASN A 273 -5.75 15.89 21.74
CA ASN A 273 -4.69 16.89 21.83
C ASN A 273 -4.61 17.66 20.50
N LEU A 274 -4.80 18.97 20.58
CA LEU A 274 -4.75 19.88 19.43
C LEU A 274 -3.50 20.75 19.56
N ALA A 275 -2.63 20.70 18.56
CA ALA A 275 -1.46 21.58 18.49
C ALA A 275 -1.89 22.99 18.06
N LEU A 276 -1.31 24.02 18.69
CA LEU A 276 -1.54 25.41 18.37
C LEU A 276 -0.39 25.95 17.51
N ALA A 277 -0.73 26.70 16.46
CA ALA A 277 0.22 27.48 15.67
C ALA A 277 0.40 28.87 16.30
N VAL A 278 1.22 28.95 17.35
CA VAL A 278 1.41 30.19 18.13
C VAL A 278 2.36 31.15 17.37
N PRO A 279 1.93 32.38 17.04
CA PRO A 279 2.82 33.41 16.50
C PRO A 279 3.99 33.69 17.45
N SER A 280 5.20 33.90 16.91
CA SER A 280 6.43 33.98 17.72
C SER A 280 6.47 35.15 18.73
N THR A 281 5.61 36.15 18.57
CA THR A 281 5.49 37.31 19.48
C THR A 281 4.53 37.05 20.64
N ILE A 282 3.74 35.98 20.59
CA ILE A 282 2.73 35.63 21.59
C ILE A 282 3.24 34.49 22.47
N GLN A 283 3.09 34.64 23.79
CA GLN A 283 3.46 33.63 24.77
C GLN A 283 2.20 33.09 25.43
N LEU A 284 1.95 31.79 25.25
CA LEU A 284 0.84 31.09 25.89
C LEU A 284 1.36 30.17 26.99
N SER A 285 0.48 29.84 27.92
CA SER A 285 0.74 28.85 28.97
C SER A 285 1.04 27.44 28.46
N SER A 286 0.55 27.14 27.25
CA SER A 286 0.62 25.85 26.59
C SER A 286 0.53 26.08 25.09
N ASN A 287 1.25 25.26 24.32
CA ASN A 287 1.17 25.24 22.85
C ASN A 287 0.19 24.17 22.35
N SER A 288 -0.64 23.61 23.25
CA SER A 288 -1.65 22.62 22.92
C SER A 288 -2.92 22.77 23.76
N ILE A 289 -4.06 22.45 23.17
CA ILE A 289 -5.34 22.24 23.86
C ILE A 289 -5.49 20.74 24.11
N SER A 290 -5.72 20.35 25.36
CA SER A 290 -6.05 18.96 25.73
C SER A 290 -7.51 18.89 26.16
N ILE A 291 -8.32 18.18 25.39
CA ILE A 291 -9.73 17.92 25.68
C ILE A 291 -9.82 16.51 26.28
N ILE A 292 -10.23 16.43 27.54
CA ILE A 292 -10.40 15.16 28.25
C ILE A 292 -11.85 14.74 28.14
N ASP A 293 -12.10 13.48 27.82
CA ASP A 293 -13.45 12.91 27.82
C ASP A 293 -14.04 12.99 29.22
N GLN A 294 -15.20 13.62 29.35
CA GLN A 294 -15.94 13.68 30.61
C GLN A 294 -16.93 12.51 30.76
N THR A 295 -17.10 11.69 29.73
CA THR A 295 -17.92 10.48 29.80
C THR A 295 -17.05 9.24 30.03
N PRO A 296 -17.58 8.20 30.68
CA PRO A 296 -16.89 6.93 30.85
C PRO A 296 -17.06 5.97 29.65
N ASP A 297 -17.72 6.40 28.57
CA ASP A 297 -18.30 5.50 27.56
C ASP A 297 -17.39 5.25 26.34
N GLY A 298 -16.26 5.94 26.24
CA GLY A 298 -15.24 5.72 25.21
C GLY A 298 -15.66 6.18 23.81
N ALA A 299 -15.29 5.42 22.77
CA ALA A 299 -15.47 5.85 21.38
C ALA A 299 -16.95 6.04 21.00
N ALA A 300 -17.29 7.22 20.49
CA ALA A 300 -18.60 7.49 19.90
C ALA A 300 -18.82 6.67 18.62
N THR A 301 -20.07 6.32 18.32
CA THR A 301 -20.46 5.70 17.05
C THR A 301 -21.27 6.66 16.20
N LEU A 302 -20.84 6.87 14.97
CA LEU A 302 -21.55 7.62 13.94
C LEU A 302 -22.10 6.67 12.87
N THR A 303 -23.40 6.77 12.60
CA THR A 303 -24.13 5.98 11.59
C THR A 303 -24.85 6.88 10.57
N THR A 304 -25.38 6.26 9.50
CA THR A 304 -26.13 6.92 8.43
C THR A 304 -27.26 6.04 7.89
N GLY A 305 -28.07 6.58 6.97
CA GLY A 305 -29.19 5.91 6.34
C GLY A 305 -28.80 4.99 5.18
N ASN A 306 -29.78 4.22 4.70
CA ASN A 306 -29.62 3.33 3.55
C ASN A 306 -29.27 4.12 2.27
N GLY A 307 -28.24 3.67 1.56
CA GLY A 307 -27.73 4.32 0.34
C GLY A 307 -26.92 5.60 0.57
N SER A 308 -26.80 6.06 1.82
CA SER A 308 -26.13 7.30 2.19
C SER A 308 -24.67 7.07 2.61
N ASN A 309 -23.90 8.17 2.67
CA ASN A 309 -22.54 8.19 3.19
C ASN A 309 -22.56 8.72 4.63
N ALA A 310 -21.73 8.20 5.54
CA ALA A 310 -21.68 8.74 6.89
C ALA A 310 -21.01 10.12 6.92
N ILE A 311 -19.91 10.28 6.20
CA ILE A 311 -19.17 11.54 6.07
C ILE A 311 -18.88 11.83 4.60
N THR A 312 -19.10 13.09 4.21
CA THR A 312 -18.75 13.65 2.91
C THR A 312 -17.67 14.71 3.10
N LEU A 313 -16.48 14.51 2.51
CA LEU A 313 -15.29 15.32 2.79
C LEU A 313 -15.30 16.69 2.10
N GLY A 314 -14.62 17.66 2.70
CA GLY A 314 -14.30 18.92 2.05
C GLY A 314 -13.28 18.78 0.90
N THR A 315 -12.88 19.92 0.35
CA THR A 315 -11.89 19.98 -0.73
C THR A 315 -10.46 19.75 -0.26
N SER A 316 -10.15 20.02 1.02
CA SER A 316 -8.81 19.78 1.57
C SER A 316 -8.76 19.74 3.08
N GLY A 317 -7.70 19.12 3.63
CA GLY A 317 -7.25 19.31 5.02
C GLY A 317 -8.13 18.70 6.11
N ASN A 318 -9.08 17.83 5.75
CA ASN A 318 -9.97 17.22 6.74
C ASN A 318 -9.23 16.20 7.60
N ILE A 319 -9.52 16.20 8.91
CA ILE A 319 -9.01 15.21 9.87
C ILE A 319 -10.19 14.46 10.48
N ILE A 320 -10.19 13.13 10.37
CA ILE A 320 -11.24 12.25 10.90
C ILE A 320 -10.58 11.26 11.84
N ASP A 321 -10.84 11.37 13.14
CA ASP A 321 -10.01 10.69 14.13
C ASP A 321 -10.73 10.26 15.40
N GLY A 322 -10.49 9.03 15.84
CA GLY A 322 -10.83 8.59 17.20
C GLY A 322 -12.29 8.20 17.45
N PHE A 323 -13.03 7.70 16.45
CA PHE A 323 -14.41 7.21 16.66
C PHE A 323 -14.77 6.04 15.73
N ILE A 324 -15.99 5.53 15.87
CA ILE A 324 -16.49 4.38 15.10
C ILE A 324 -17.44 4.87 14.00
N LEU A 325 -17.20 4.44 12.76
CA LEU A 325 -18.17 4.50 11.67
C LEU A 325 -18.80 3.12 11.50
N ASP A 326 -20.12 3.04 11.67
CA ASP A 326 -20.88 1.79 11.52
C ASP A 326 -22.01 1.96 10.50
N GLY A 327 -21.96 1.18 9.42
CA GLY A 327 -23.00 1.12 8.40
C GLY A 327 -24.25 0.32 8.81
N SER A 328 -24.34 -0.11 10.06
CA SER A 328 -25.50 -0.82 10.63
C SER A 328 -26.62 0.11 11.10
N PRO A 329 -27.90 -0.33 11.06
CA PRO A 329 -28.37 -1.56 10.40
C PRO A 329 -28.17 -1.50 8.88
N THR A 330 -27.98 -2.66 8.25
CA THR A 330 -27.50 -2.81 6.86
C THR A 330 -28.14 -1.82 5.88
N GLY A 331 -27.32 -1.09 5.11
CA GLY A 331 -27.81 -0.20 4.06
C GLY A 331 -26.88 0.95 3.70
N ALA A 332 -26.05 1.42 4.63
CA ALA A 332 -25.16 2.54 4.36
C ALA A 332 -24.19 2.23 3.21
N ALA A 333 -24.08 3.15 2.26
CA ALA A 333 -23.22 2.97 1.10
C ALA A 333 -21.75 3.09 1.48
N ARG A 334 -21.38 4.18 2.18
CA ARG A 334 -19.98 4.47 2.49
C ARG A 334 -19.77 5.09 3.87
N GLY A 335 -18.63 4.81 4.48
CA GLY A 335 -18.21 5.50 5.69
C GLY A 335 -17.78 6.93 5.35
N ILE A 336 -16.74 7.05 4.52
CA ILE A 336 -16.19 8.34 4.10
C ILE A 336 -16.21 8.41 2.58
N LYS A 337 -16.73 9.51 2.03
CA LYS A 337 -16.76 9.78 0.60
C LYS A 337 -16.24 11.18 0.29
N ASP A 338 -15.47 11.36 -0.78
CA ASP A 338 -15.14 12.70 -1.28
C ASP A 338 -16.34 13.39 -1.96
N ASN A 339 -16.46 14.70 -1.76
CA ASN A 339 -17.60 15.51 -2.19
C ASN A 339 -17.50 16.03 -3.63
N SER A 340 -16.31 16.08 -4.24
CA SER A 340 -16.03 17.21 -5.12
C SER A 340 -16.00 16.97 -6.63
N GLY A 341 -15.99 15.73 -7.15
CA GLY A 341 -15.68 15.54 -8.57
C GLY A 341 -14.33 16.17 -9.01
N GLY A 342 -13.48 16.53 -8.04
CA GLY A 342 -12.17 17.17 -8.13
C GLY A 342 -11.21 16.61 -7.06
N THR A 343 -9.98 17.11 -6.97
CA THR A 343 -8.92 16.51 -6.12
C THR A 343 -9.00 16.93 -4.65
N THR A 344 -9.79 16.20 -3.85
CA THR A 344 -9.68 16.27 -2.38
C THR A 344 -8.24 15.95 -1.96
N THR A 345 -7.64 16.82 -1.14
CA THR A 345 -6.23 16.66 -0.73
C THR A 345 -5.94 16.84 0.76
N GLY A 346 -4.93 16.13 1.28
CA GLY A 346 -4.49 16.30 2.66
C GLY A 346 -5.47 15.76 3.70
N THR A 347 -6.29 14.78 3.31
CA THR A 347 -7.19 14.08 4.24
C THR A 347 -6.41 13.14 5.15
N ILE A 348 -6.65 13.22 6.45
CA ILE A 348 -6.09 12.32 7.45
C ILE A 348 -7.25 11.55 8.09
N ILE A 349 -7.17 10.22 8.08
CA ILE A 349 -8.12 9.32 8.74
C ILE A 349 -7.31 8.48 9.73
N SER A 350 -7.56 8.62 11.04
CA SER A 350 -6.73 7.95 12.04
C SER A 350 -7.47 7.39 13.24
N ASN A 351 -6.96 6.33 13.86
CA ASN A 351 -7.51 5.78 15.10
C ASN A 351 -9.03 5.45 15.00
N MET A 352 -9.44 4.92 13.85
CA MET A 352 -10.85 4.67 13.51
C MET A 352 -11.18 3.18 13.55
N THR A 353 -12.44 2.86 13.85
CA THR A 353 -13.06 1.58 13.43
C THR A 353 -14.11 1.86 12.37
N ILE A 354 -14.00 1.22 11.19
CA ILE A 354 -14.90 1.47 10.06
C ILE A 354 -15.48 0.16 9.55
N LYS A 355 -16.80 -0.03 9.69
CA LYS A 355 -17.43 -1.33 9.46
C LYS A 355 -18.81 -1.29 8.83
N ASN A 356 -19.19 -2.41 8.21
CA ASN A 356 -20.53 -2.71 7.72
C ASN A 356 -21.04 -1.81 6.56
N PHE A 357 -20.15 -1.24 5.74
CA PHE A 357 -20.55 -0.43 4.58
C PHE A 357 -20.71 -1.27 3.29
N LEU A 358 -21.82 -1.06 2.57
CA LEU A 358 -22.19 -1.84 1.39
C LEU A 358 -21.32 -1.57 0.15
N THR A 359 -20.66 -0.41 0.08
CA THR A 359 -19.79 -0.07 -1.05
C THR A 359 -18.34 0.11 -0.62
N ALA A 360 -18.05 1.02 0.31
CA ALA A 360 -16.71 1.13 0.86
C ALA A 360 -16.66 1.72 2.28
N GLY A 361 -15.67 1.33 3.08
CA GLY A 361 -15.34 2.06 4.31
C GLY A 361 -14.89 3.49 3.99
N VAL A 362 -13.89 3.63 3.11
CA VAL A 362 -13.35 4.90 2.62
C VAL A 362 -13.31 4.90 1.10
N GLU A 363 -13.88 5.92 0.46
CA GLU A 363 -13.68 6.20 -0.95
C GLU A 363 -13.30 7.66 -1.20
N ILE A 364 -12.13 7.89 -1.79
CA ILE A 364 -11.62 9.22 -2.15
C ILE A 364 -11.12 9.17 -3.58
N THR A 365 -11.95 9.63 -4.54
CA THR A 365 -11.67 9.49 -5.97
C THR A 365 -12.02 10.75 -6.76
N PRO A 366 -11.05 11.63 -7.10
CA PRO A 366 -9.60 11.51 -6.89
C PRO A 366 -9.10 11.93 -5.49
N SER A 367 -7.95 11.40 -5.10
CA SER A 367 -7.25 11.58 -3.82
C SER A 367 -5.84 12.10 -4.04
N ALA A 368 -5.40 13.07 -3.24
CA ALA A 368 -4.00 13.50 -3.19
C ALA A 368 -3.53 13.69 -1.74
N ASN A 369 -2.36 13.17 -1.36
CA ASN A 369 -1.82 13.32 0.00
C ASN A 369 -2.77 12.76 1.09
N THR A 370 -3.46 11.65 0.83
CA THR A 370 -4.32 11.00 1.82
C THR A 370 -3.50 10.11 2.75
N THR A 371 -3.74 10.24 4.06
CA THR A 371 -3.18 9.36 5.10
C THR A 371 -4.29 8.58 5.78
N ILE A 372 -4.12 7.25 5.89
CA ILE A 372 -4.97 6.35 6.66
C ILE A 372 -4.08 5.62 7.67
N ASP A 373 -4.25 5.87 8.96
CA ASP A 373 -3.33 5.35 9.99
C ASP A 373 -4.05 4.78 11.22
N HIS A 374 -3.64 3.64 11.75
CA HIS A 374 -4.29 3.02 12.92
C HIS A 374 -5.81 2.79 12.73
N VAL A 375 -6.20 2.27 11.57
CA VAL A 375 -7.61 2.01 11.25
C VAL A 375 -7.91 0.52 11.24
N THR A 376 -9.02 0.14 11.90
CA THR A 376 -9.58 -1.21 11.80
C THR A 376 -10.78 -1.21 10.87
N PHE A 377 -10.69 -1.99 9.80
CA PHE A 377 -11.79 -2.24 8.89
C PHE A 377 -12.39 -3.63 9.09
N SER A 378 -13.73 -3.72 9.04
CA SER A 378 -14.40 -5.02 9.08
C SER A 378 -15.71 -5.04 8.30
N SER A 379 -15.95 -6.11 7.54
CA SER A 379 -17.25 -6.39 6.91
C SER A 379 -17.77 -5.32 5.94
N ASN A 380 -16.88 -4.49 5.39
CA ASN A 380 -17.23 -3.59 4.29
C ASN A 380 -17.18 -4.36 2.95
N ALA A 381 -17.80 -3.85 1.89
CA ALA A 381 -17.60 -4.43 0.57
C ALA A 381 -16.16 -4.18 0.08
N SER A 382 -15.73 -2.92 0.11
CA SER A 382 -14.31 -2.53 -0.01
C SER A 382 -13.92 -1.76 1.24
N ASP A 383 -12.68 -1.83 1.69
CA ASP A 383 -12.27 -1.06 2.87
C ASP A 383 -11.77 0.32 2.44
N VAL A 384 -10.88 0.35 1.46
CA VAL A 384 -10.29 1.58 0.93
C VAL A 384 -10.36 1.59 -0.59
N ILE A 385 -10.92 2.65 -1.14
CA ILE A 385 -10.91 2.96 -2.57
C ILE A 385 -10.28 4.34 -2.74
N VAL A 386 -9.12 4.42 -3.39
CA VAL A 386 -8.44 5.70 -3.65
C VAL A 386 -8.00 5.80 -5.09
N ASN A 387 -8.20 6.97 -5.71
CA ASN A 387 -7.64 7.29 -7.02
C ASN A 387 -6.52 8.32 -6.81
N ALA A 388 -5.31 7.81 -6.56
CA ALA A 388 -4.40 8.39 -5.58
C ALA A 388 -3.13 9.05 -6.17
N ALA A 389 -2.79 10.22 -5.66
CA ALA A 389 -1.42 10.74 -5.64
C ALA A 389 -0.91 10.77 -4.19
N ASN A 390 0.31 10.31 -3.92
CA ASN A 390 0.96 10.43 -2.61
C ASN A 390 0.15 9.86 -1.43
N THR A 391 -0.27 8.60 -1.48
CA THR A 391 -1.08 7.98 -0.42
C THR A 391 -0.21 7.27 0.63
N THR A 392 -0.51 7.45 1.91
CA THR A 392 0.08 6.68 3.00
C THR A 392 -1.00 5.87 3.71
N ILE A 393 -0.81 4.56 3.83
CA ILE A 393 -1.66 3.67 4.62
C ILE A 393 -0.76 2.93 5.59
N SER A 394 -1.01 3.08 6.90
CA SER A 394 -0.18 2.48 7.93
C SER A 394 -0.95 1.92 9.12
N ASN A 395 -0.45 0.84 9.71
CA ASN A 395 -1.01 0.26 10.94
C ASN A 395 -2.51 -0.08 10.78
N VAL A 396 -2.85 -0.73 9.67
CA VAL A 396 -4.25 -1.02 9.31
C VAL A 396 -4.51 -2.52 9.38
N SER A 397 -5.63 -2.90 10.00
CA SER A 397 -6.15 -4.26 9.94
C SER A 397 -7.48 -4.28 9.17
N SER A 398 -7.65 -5.24 8.27
CA SER A 398 -8.83 -5.42 7.43
C SER A 398 -9.33 -6.85 7.52
N THR A 399 -10.63 -7.02 7.77
CA THR A 399 -11.27 -8.34 7.86
C THR A 399 -12.59 -8.40 7.10
N GLY A 400 -12.81 -9.46 6.33
CA GLY A 400 -14.12 -9.79 5.79
C GLY A 400 -14.60 -8.93 4.61
N ALA A 401 -13.70 -8.21 3.93
CA ALA A 401 -14.04 -7.50 2.71
C ALA A 401 -14.58 -8.46 1.63
N THR A 402 -15.74 -8.16 1.03
CA THR A 402 -16.38 -9.03 0.02
C THR A 402 -15.98 -8.72 -1.41
N GLY A 403 -15.60 -7.47 -1.68
CA GLY A 403 -15.04 -6.95 -2.93
C GLY A 403 -13.52 -6.84 -2.84
N ILE A 404 -12.95 -5.69 -3.21
CA ILE A 404 -11.51 -5.44 -3.09
C ILE A 404 -11.27 -4.73 -1.76
N ALA A 405 -10.46 -5.30 -0.85
CA ALA A 405 -10.20 -4.63 0.42
C ALA A 405 -9.50 -3.28 0.18
N PHE A 406 -8.43 -3.25 -0.62
CA PHE A 406 -7.71 -2.02 -0.97
C PHE A 406 -7.63 -1.85 -2.49
N ASP A 407 -8.46 -0.97 -3.06
CA ASP A 407 -8.45 -0.62 -4.48
C ASP A 407 -7.74 0.72 -4.69
N ILE A 408 -6.49 0.64 -5.13
CA ILE A 408 -5.60 1.79 -5.34
C ILE A 408 -5.46 2.03 -6.85
N ARG A 409 -6.17 3.05 -7.33
CA ARG A 409 -6.31 3.37 -8.75
C ARG A 409 -5.42 4.55 -9.16
N ASN A 410 -4.89 4.48 -10.38
CA ASN A 410 -4.05 5.49 -11.03
C ASN A 410 -3.02 6.12 -10.07
N ALA A 411 -2.37 5.30 -9.25
CA ALA A 411 -1.38 5.75 -8.28
C ALA A 411 -0.33 6.63 -8.98
N THR A 412 0.00 7.79 -8.42
CA THR A 412 1.11 8.64 -8.88
C THR A 412 1.91 9.16 -7.69
N GLY A 413 3.13 9.61 -7.94
CA GLY A 413 4.04 10.02 -6.86
C GLY A 413 4.48 8.82 -6.03
N THR A 414 4.28 8.89 -4.71
CA THR A 414 4.69 7.82 -3.78
C THR A 414 3.51 7.25 -2.99
N THR A 415 3.23 5.95 -3.13
CA THR A 415 2.30 5.24 -2.24
C THR A 415 3.08 4.42 -1.22
N THR A 416 2.80 4.62 0.06
CA THR A 416 3.42 3.88 1.17
C THR A 416 2.37 3.01 1.85
N LEU A 417 2.64 1.72 1.96
CA LEU A 417 1.85 0.73 2.69
C LEU A 417 2.74 0.15 3.80
N SER A 418 2.37 0.32 5.08
CA SER A 418 3.20 -0.15 6.20
C SER A 418 2.39 -0.82 7.30
N ASN A 419 2.76 -2.02 7.74
CA ASN A 419 2.04 -2.75 8.81
C ASN A 419 0.55 -2.94 8.46
N LEU A 420 0.28 -3.59 7.33
CA LEU A 420 -1.07 -3.92 6.89
C LEU A 420 -1.31 -5.40 7.13
N ASN A 421 -2.44 -5.74 7.76
CA ASN A 421 -2.91 -7.12 7.87
C ASN A 421 -4.30 -7.22 7.26
N ILE A 422 -4.40 -7.86 6.10
CA ILE A 422 -5.61 -7.92 5.29
C ILE A 422 -6.05 -9.37 5.15
N THR A 423 -7.24 -9.69 5.63
CA THR A 423 -7.88 -11.00 5.41
C THR A 423 -9.28 -10.78 4.85
N THR A 424 -9.49 -11.11 3.58
CA THR A 424 -10.79 -10.87 2.94
C THR A 424 -11.81 -11.97 3.25
N ASN A 425 -13.06 -11.75 2.86
CA ASN A 425 -14.04 -12.84 2.76
C ASN A 425 -13.66 -13.81 1.62
N THR A 426 -14.36 -14.94 1.53
CA THR A 426 -14.21 -16.00 0.53
C THR A 426 -14.37 -15.52 -0.92
N THR A 427 -15.04 -14.40 -1.17
CA THR A 427 -15.17 -13.79 -2.51
C THR A 427 -14.19 -12.65 -2.77
N GLY A 428 -13.53 -12.14 -1.72
CA GLY A 428 -12.81 -10.88 -1.77
C GLY A 428 -11.45 -10.96 -2.48
N THR A 429 -10.97 -9.80 -2.90
CA THR A 429 -9.60 -9.55 -3.38
C THR A 429 -8.86 -8.75 -2.33
N GLY A 430 -7.61 -9.09 -2.01
CA GLY A 430 -6.80 -8.36 -1.04
C GLY A 430 -6.49 -6.92 -1.48
N ILE A 431 -5.44 -6.75 -2.29
CA ILE A 431 -5.02 -5.45 -2.80
C ILE A 431 -5.09 -5.45 -4.32
N ALA A 432 -5.71 -4.43 -4.91
CA ALA A 432 -5.67 -4.17 -6.33
C ALA A 432 -5.01 -2.82 -6.63
N PHE A 433 -4.00 -2.84 -7.48
CA PHE A 433 -3.43 -1.66 -8.13
C PHE A 433 -3.94 -1.60 -9.57
N GLY A 434 -4.59 -0.51 -9.96
CA GLY A 434 -5.25 -0.43 -11.26
C GLY A 434 -5.65 0.97 -11.69
N GLY A 435 -6.81 1.09 -12.34
CA GLY A 435 -7.31 2.33 -12.94
C GLY A 435 -7.03 2.42 -14.45
N ALA A 436 -7.61 3.43 -15.10
CA ALA A 436 -7.54 3.62 -16.56
C ALA A 436 -6.10 3.76 -17.09
N SER A 437 -5.21 4.37 -16.30
CA SER A 437 -3.78 4.50 -16.62
C SER A 437 -2.89 3.44 -15.95
N GLY A 438 -3.46 2.64 -15.04
CA GLY A 438 -2.72 1.77 -14.13
C GLY A 438 -1.87 2.54 -13.10
N PRO A 439 -1.17 1.83 -12.19
CA PRO A 439 -0.29 2.47 -11.21
C PRO A 439 0.98 3.04 -11.86
N GLN A 440 1.37 4.24 -11.46
CA GLN A 440 2.60 4.94 -11.84
C GLN A 440 3.38 5.34 -10.57
N GLY A 441 4.58 5.92 -10.75
CA GLY A 441 5.42 6.36 -9.62
C GLY A 441 6.01 5.19 -8.82
N THR A 442 6.10 5.35 -7.50
CA THR A 442 6.66 4.35 -6.58
C THR A 442 5.61 3.87 -5.59
N ILE A 443 5.53 2.56 -5.39
CA ILE A 443 4.69 1.93 -4.38
C ILE A 443 5.57 1.05 -3.50
N THR A 444 5.59 1.32 -2.20
CA THR A 444 6.43 0.59 -1.23
C THR A 444 5.57 -0.04 -0.16
N GLY A 445 5.65 -1.36 -0.03
CA GLY A 445 5.04 -2.16 1.02
C GLY A 445 6.09 -2.63 2.03
N THR A 446 5.89 -2.34 3.30
CA THR A 446 6.71 -2.84 4.42
C THR A 446 5.78 -3.58 5.39
N ASN A 447 6.04 -4.86 5.65
CA ASN A 447 5.20 -5.69 6.53
C ASN A 447 3.71 -5.63 6.09
N VAL A 448 3.46 -6.01 4.84
CA VAL A 448 2.11 -6.05 4.25
C VAL A 448 1.70 -7.51 4.05
N ASP A 449 0.76 -7.95 4.87
CA ASP A 449 0.24 -9.31 4.87
C ASP A 449 -1.15 -9.35 4.26
N VAL A 450 -1.31 -10.17 3.23
CA VAL A 450 -2.54 -10.27 2.44
C VAL A 450 -2.98 -11.72 2.31
N THR A 451 -4.16 -12.03 2.85
CA THR A 451 -4.86 -13.29 2.60
C THR A 451 -6.16 -13.00 1.82
N GLY A 452 -6.13 -13.27 0.52
CA GLY A 452 -7.26 -13.05 -0.39
C GLY A 452 -8.17 -14.27 -0.54
N GLY A 453 -9.44 -14.04 -0.87
CA GLY A 453 -10.41 -15.08 -1.22
C GLY A 453 -10.39 -15.44 -2.70
N ALA A 454 -11.55 -15.75 -3.27
CA ALA A 454 -11.71 -16.07 -4.69
C ALA A 454 -11.34 -14.94 -5.65
N GLY A 455 -11.33 -13.68 -5.18
CA GLY A 455 -10.83 -12.53 -5.93
C GLY A 455 -9.30 -12.47 -6.04
N GLY A 456 -8.59 -13.19 -5.15
CA GLY A 456 -7.13 -13.29 -5.14
C GLY A 456 -6.42 -12.40 -4.11
N GLY A 457 -5.11 -12.55 -4.00
CA GLY A 457 -4.28 -11.80 -3.06
C GLY A 457 -3.97 -10.39 -3.58
N ILE A 458 -2.89 -10.26 -4.34
CA ILE A 458 -2.45 -8.99 -4.93
C ILE A 458 -2.67 -8.99 -6.44
N LYS A 459 -3.31 -7.93 -6.95
CA LYS A 459 -3.52 -7.71 -8.38
C LYS A 459 -2.88 -6.40 -8.84
N VAL A 460 -2.16 -6.43 -9.95
CA VAL A 460 -1.61 -5.25 -10.64
C VAL A 460 -2.15 -5.23 -12.07
N THR A 461 -2.83 -4.16 -12.45
CA THR A 461 -3.39 -3.98 -13.80
C THR A 461 -2.86 -2.71 -14.44
N GLY A 462 -2.15 -2.84 -15.56
CA GLY A 462 -1.59 -1.72 -16.30
C GLY A 462 -0.38 -1.07 -15.62
N GLY A 463 -0.06 0.14 -16.08
CA GLY A 463 0.87 1.04 -15.40
C GLY A 463 2.35 0.68 -15.53
N ASN A 464 3.19 1.61 -15.06
CA ASN A 464 4.64 1.54 -15.08
C ASN A 464 5.28 1.82 -13.72
N ALA A 465 4.51 1.75 -12.61
CA ALA A 465 5.02 1.96 -11.26
C ALA A 465 6.17 1.00 -10.92
N ALA A 466 7.10 1.46 -10.09
CA ALA A 466 8.01 0.61 -9.33
C ALA A 466 7.30 0.17 -8.04
N ILE A 467 6.92 -1.10 -7.97
CA ILE A 467 6.19 -1.68 -6.85
C ILE A 467 7.12 -2.62 -6.09
N THR A 468 7.29 -2.42 -4.78
CA THR A 468 8.17 -3.23 -3.95
C THR A 468 7.49 -3.65 -2.65
N PHE A 469 7.72 -4.88 -2.21
CA PHE A 469 7.32 -5.41 -0.90
C PHE A 469 8.52 -6.05 -0.22
N ASP A 470 8.71 -5.77 1.07
CA ASP A 470 9.84 -6.27 1.86
C ASP A 470 9.71 -7.75 2.26
N ALA A 471 10.75 -8.28 2.93
CA ALA A 471 10.83 -9.68 3.32
C ALA A 471 9.87 -10.06 4.46
N ALA A 472 9.36 -9.08 5.20
CA ALA A 472 8.37 -9.30 6.25
C ALA A 472 6.94 -9.50 5.68
N SER A 473 6.71 -9.07 4.44
CA SER A 473 5.40 -9.15 3.79
C SER A 473 4.99 -10.60 3.43
N PHE A 474 3.70 -10.84 3.28
CA PHE A 474 3.11 -12.12 2.88
C PHE A 474 1.95 -11.93 1.90
N VAL A 475 1.82 -12.84 0.94
CA VAL A 475 0.59 -12.93 0.12
C VAL A 475 0.14 -14.38 -0.04
N GLY A 476 -1.13 -14.62 0.27
CA GLY A 476 -1.73 -15.95 0.34
C GLY A 476 -3.15 -16.02 -0.21
N VAL A 477 -3.56 -17.22 -0.62
CA VAL A 477 -4.97 -17.59 -0.84
C VAL A 477 -5.26 -18.90 -0.09
N PRO A 478 -6.34 -18.98 0.70
CA PRO A 478 -6.76 -20.19 1.39
C PRO A 478 -7.05 -21.36 0.45
N ASP A 479 -6.87 -22.59 0.93
CA ASP A 479 -7.09 -23.83 0.17
C ASP A 479 -8.54 -24.03 -0.33
N THR A 480 -9.50 -23.43 0.38
CA THR A 480 -10.93 -23.41 0.07
C THR A 480 -11.33 -22.35 -0.96
N SER A 481 -10.40 -21.51 -1.42
CA SER A 481 -10.68 -20.40 -2.34
C SER A 481 -10.00 -20.60 -3.70
N SER A 482 -10.68 -20.24 -4.79
CA SER A 482 -10.18 -20.39 -6.17
C SER A 482 -9.34 -19.20 -6.68
N GLY A 483 -9.03 -18.24 -5.80
CA GLY A 483 -8.34 -17.00 -6.17
C GLY A 483 -6.89 -17.23 -6.60
N THR A 484 -6.33 -16.25 -7.30
CA THR A 484 -4.90 -16.24 -7.66
C THR A 484 -4.12 -15.42 -6.64
N ALA A 485 -3.04 -15.97 -6.05
CA ALA A 485 -2.26 -15.25 -5.05
C ALA A 485 -1.66 -13.95 -5.59
N VAL A 486 -1.05 -13.99 -6.78
CA VAL A 486 -0.52 -12.78 -7.45
C VAL A 486 -0.91 -12.75 -8.92
N THR A 487 -1.58 -11.66 -9.33
CA THR A 487 -1.93 -11.42 -10.74
C THR A 487 -1.30 -10.11 -11.21
N ILE A 488 -0.54 -10.16 -12.30
CA ILE A 488 0.07 -8.99 -12.93
C ILE A 488 -0.30 -8.99 -14.41
N THR A 489 -1.01 -7.97 -14.85
CA THR A 489 -1.52 -7.89 -16.22
C THR A 489 -1.30 -6.51 -16.82
N GLY A 490 -1.00 -6.42 -18.11
CA GLY A 490 -1.12 -5.16 -18.85
C GLY A 490 0.01 -4.15 -18.63
N ARG A 491 1.08 -4.53 -17.91
CA ARG A 491 2.16 -3.59 -17.53
C ARG A 491 2.75 -2.87 -18.75
N SER A 492 2.89 -1.55 -18.64
CA SER A 492 3.46 -0.66 -19.65
C SER A 492 4.89 -0.21 -19.32
N GLY A 493 5.53 -0.85 -18.33
CA GLY A 493 6.91 -0.58 -17.92
C GLY A 493 7.14 -0.95 -16.44
N GLY A 494 8.16 -0.37 -15.83
CA GLY A 494 8.42 -0.42 -14.39
C GLY A 494 8.82 -1.79 -13.83
N SER A 495 8.62 -1.95 -12.52
CA SER A 495 8.96 -3.17 -11.79
C SER A 495 7.88 -3.60 -10.80
N PHE A 496 7.84 -4.90 -10.51
CA PHE A 496 7.18 -5.49 -9.35
C PHE A 496 8.20 -6.40 -8.66
N ALA A 497 8.51 -6.13 -7.39
CA ALA A 497 9.40 -6.96 -6.58
C ALA A 497 8.72 -7.35 -5.28
N PHE A 498 8.67 -8.64 -4.98
CA PHE A 498 8.09 -9.18 -3.75
C PHE A 498 9.13 -10.02 -3.02
N ALA A 499 9.68 -9.48 -1.93
CA ALA A 499 10.67 -10.16 -1.11
C ALA A 499 10.07 -11.05 -0.02
N GLY A 500 8.79 -10.86 0.26
CA GLY A 500 7.99 -11.67 1.16
C GLY A 500 7.69 -13.07 0.63
N SER A 501 6.97 -13.87 1.41
CA SER A 501 6.55 -15.21 0.98
C SER A 501 5.21 -15.21 0.24
N VAL A 502 5.09 -16.09 -0.76
CA VAL A 502 3.89 -16.27 -1.58
C VAL A 502 3.35 -17.67 -1.37
N ALA A 503 2.07 -17.82 -1.05
CA ALA A 503 1.43 -19.11 -0.84
C ALA A 503 0.09 -19.26 -1.59
N ALA A 504 -0.13 -20.42 -2.21
CA ALA A 504 -1.44 -20.81 -2.73
C ALA A 504 -1.58 -22.32 -2.59
N ASN A 505 -2.74 -22.81 -2.14
CA ASN A 505 -2.97 -24.23 -1.90
C ASN A 505 -4.37 -24.65 -2.34
N GLY A 506 -4.64 -25.96 -2.41
CA GLY A 506 -5.98 -26.49 -2.70
C GLY A 506 -6.55 -25.97 -4.02
N THR A 507 -7.73 -25.35 -3.97
CA THR A 507 -8.43 -24.84 -5.18
C THR A 507 -7.85 -23.55 -5.76
N ALA A 508 -6.92 -22.91 -5.06
CA ALA A 508 -6.33 -21.64 -5.47
C ALA A 508 -5.45 -21.77 -6.73
N SER A 509 -5.08 -20.61 -7.29
CA SER A 509 -4.03 -20.47 -8.29
C SER A 509 -2.85 -19.66 -7.71
N GLY A 510 -1.65 -19.89 -8.22
CA GLY A 510 -0.44 -19.24 -7.73
C GLY A 510 -0.23 -17.86 -8.34
N ILE A 511 0.59 -17.82 -9.38
CA ILE A 511 1.12 -16.59 -9.97
C ILE A 511 0.75 -16.54 -11.46
N SER A 512 0.16 -15.41 -11.86
CA SER A 512 -0.18 -15.11 -13.25
C SER A 512 0.45 -13.80 -13.68
N VAL A 513 1.27 -13.83 -14.74
CA VAL A 513 1.90 -12.64 -15.35
C VAL A 513 1.55 -12.63 -16.84
N SER A 514 0.88 -11.59 -17.33
CA SER A 514 0.35 -11.59 -18.70
C SER A 514 0.22 -10.20 -19.33
N GLY A 515 0.12 -10.16 -20.66
CA GLY A 515 -0.36 -8.99 -21.39
C GLY A 515 0.53 -7.75 -21.28
N ALA A 516 1.84 -7.92 -21.02
CA ALA A 516 2.77 -6.80 -21.02
C ALA A 516 2.68 -6.02 -22.36
N THR A 517 2.67 -4.69 -22.27
CA THR A 517 2.63 -3.79 -23.44
C THR A 517 3.99 -3.12 -23.68
N ALA A 518 4.88 -3.14 -22.67
CA ALA A 518 6.28 -2.79 -22.79
C ALA A 518 7.14 -3.65 -21.84
N ALA A 519 8.45 -3.61 -22.03
CA ALA A 519 9.40 -4.33 -21.18
C ALA A 519 9.26 -3.90 -19.71
N ASN A 520 9.13 -4.87 -18.82
CA ASN A 520 9.03 -4.67 -17.38
C ASN A 520 9.73 -5.81 -16.63
N THR A 521 9.86 -5.65 -15.32
CA THR A 521 10.47 -6.67 -14.45
C THR A 521 9.50 -7.12 -13.37
N VAL A 522 9.39 -8.43 -13.16
CA VAL A 522 8.64 -9.05 -12.08
C VAL A 522 9.59 -9.99 -11.34
N SER A 523 9.75 -9.81 -10.04
CA SER A 523 10.72 -10.58 -9.25
C SER A 523 10.14 -11.02 -7.93
N PHE A 524 10.23 -12.31 -7.64
CA PHE A 524 9.91 -12.90 -6.35
C PHE A 524 11.21 -13.35 -5.69
N THR A 525 11.68 -12.58 -4.72
CA THR A 525 12.96 -12.84 -4.05
C THR A 525 12.79 -13.61 -2.73
N GLY A 526 11.58 -13.63 -2.18
CA GLY A 526 11.20 -14.53 -1.09
C GLY A 526 10.79 -15.92 -1.57
N ALA A 527 10.39 -16.77 -0.62
CA ALA A 527 9.96 -18.14 -0.90
C ALA A 527 8.56 -18.17 -1.56
N VAL A 528 8.44 -18.88 -2.67
CA VAL A 528 7.15 -19.11 -3.35
C VAL A 528 6.75 -20.58 -3.18
N GLY A 529 5.68 -20.84 -2.42
CA GLY A 529 5.15 -22.18 -2.16
C GLY A 529 3.75 -22.38 -2.75
N LEU A 530 3.65 -23.12 -3.84
CA LEU A 530 2.40 -23.35 -4.58
C LEU A 530 2.01 -24.82 -4.49
N GLY A 531 0.96 -25.12 -3.73
CA GLY A 531 0.47 -26.47 -3.47
C GLY A 531 1.30 -27.29 -2.49
N THR A 532 2.29 -26.66 -1.85
CA THR A 532 3.27 -27.33 -0.97
C THR A 532 2.70 -27.77 0.39
N VAL A 533 1.54 -27.23 0.79
CA VAL A 533 0.80 -27.66 1.99
C VAL A 533 -0.39 -28.53 1.60
N SER A 534 -1.19 -28.08 0.63
CA SER A 534 -2.28 -28.85 0.03
C SER A 534 -2.21 -28.69 -1.48
N THR A 535 -2.15 -29.81 -2.20
CA THR A 535 -1.90 -29.85 -3.65
C THR A 535 -2.82 -28.91 -4.42
N LEU A 536 -2.22 -28.12 -5.29
CA LEU A 536 -2.92 -27.09 -6.05
C LEU A 536 -3.69 -27.71 -7.23
N THR A 537 -4.96 -27.37 -7.39
CA THR A 537 -5.79 -27.75 -8.55
C THR A 537 -6.06 -26.58 -9.49
N GLY A 538 -5.68 -25.35 -9.12
CA GLY A 538 -5.62 -24.21 -10.02
C GLY A 538 -4.34 -24.21 -10.86
N THR A 539 -4.03 -23.10 -11.53
CA THR A 539 -2.75 -22.96 -12.24
C THR A 539 -1.68 -22.47 -11.27
N ALA A 540 -0.53 -23.15 -11.19
CA ALA A 540 0.55 -22.72 -10.30
C ALA A 540 1.27 -21.48 -10.86
N VAL A 541 1.96 -21.60 -11.99
CA VAL A 541 2.63 -20.46 -12.64
C VAL A 541 2.24 -20.36 -14.11
N SER A 542 1.72 -19.20 -14.51
CA SER A 542 1.44 -18.86 -15.90
C SER A 542 2.07 -17.51 -16.25
N ILE A 543 3.03 -17.53 -17.17
CA ILE A 543 3.72 -16.34 -17.66
C ILE A 543 3.52 -16.23 -19.17
N ASN A 544 3.01 -15.10 -19.62
CA ASN A 544 2.94 -14.71 -21.02
C ASN A 544 3.48 -13.29 -21.18
N ASN A 545 4.72 -13.17 -21.64
CA ASN A 545 5.38 -11.88 -21.80
C ASN A 545 4.90 -11.09 -23.02
N ASN A 546 3.93 -11.60 -23.77
CA ASN A 546 3.30 -10.91 -24.90
C ASN A 546 4.31 -10.37 -25.94
N ALA A 547 5.33 -11.16 -26.26
CA ALA A 547 6.46 -10.84 -27.13
C ALA A 547 7.31 -9.63 -26.66
N THR A 548 7.14 -9.16 -25.43
CA THR A 548 7.98 -8.10 -24.86
C THR A 548 9.26 -8.68 -24.25
N ALA A 549 10.31 -7.85 -24.15
CA ALA A 549 11.57 -8.19 -23.48
C ALA A 549 11.46 -8.15 -21.94
N SER A 550 10.30 -8.51 -21.39
CA SER A 550 10.06 -8.51 -19.94
C SER A 550 10.83 -9.64 -19.24
N THR A 551 11.18 -9.43 -17.98
CA THR A 551 11.86 -10.44 -17.15
C THR A 551 10.98 -10.85 -15.98
N VAL A 552 10.77 -12.15 -15.81
CA VAL A 552 10.13 -12.71 -14.61
C VAL A 552 11.13 -13.60 -13.88
N SER A 553 11.34 -13.38 -12.58
CA SER A 553 12.34 -14.11 -11.80
C SER A 553 11.82 -14.64 -10.48
N PHE A 554 12.35 -15.81 -10.09
CA PHE A 554 12.09 -16.48 -8.82
C PHE A 554 13.42 -16.86 -8.16
N ALA A 555 13.61 -16.44 -6.91
CA ALA A 555 14.75 -16.88 -6.11
C ALA A 555 14.57 -18.34 -5.66
N ASN A 556 13.40 -18.67 -5.11
CA ASN A 556 13.08 -20.03 -4.68
C ASN A 556 11.59 -20.31 -4.91
N ILE A 557 11.28 -21.39 -5.63
CA ILE A 557 9.90 -21.78 -5.93
C ILE A 557 9.65 -23.28 -5.76
N GLY A 558 8.63 -23.65 -4.98
CA GLY A 558 8.14 -25.02 -4.85
C GLY A 558 6.75 -25.15 -5.44
N ILE A 559 6.54 -26.11 -6.35
CA ILE A 559 5.28 -26.34 -7.05
C ILE A 559 4.82 -27.79 -6.88
N VAL A 560 3.58 -27.96 -6.42
CA VAL A 560 2.87 -29.25 -6.39
C VAL A 560 1.46 -29.06 -6.95
N THR A 561 1.19 -29.61 -8.14
CA THR A 561 -0.11 -29.50 -8.81
C THR A 561 -0.77 -30.84 -9.08
N ASN A 562 -2.08 -30.82 -9.27
CA ASN A 562 -2.89 -31.94 -9.75
C ASN A 562 -3.76 -31.51 -10.93
N SER A 563 -3.65 -32.23 -12.05
CA SER A 563 -4.38 -32.00 -13.30
C SER A 563 -4.15 -30.65 -13.99
N THR A 564 -3.18 -29.85 -13.52
CA THR A 564 -2.81 -28.56 -14.10
C THR A 564 -1.31 -28.44 -14.30
N THR A 565 -0.93 -27.63 -15.29
CA THR A 565 0.49 -27.38 -15.57
C THR A 565 1.16 -26.69 -14.39
N GLY A 566 2.32 -27.20 -13.99
CA GLY A 566 3.09 -26.64 -12.88
C GLY A 566 3.68 -25.27 -13.24
N PHE A 567 4.58 -25.24 -14.23
CA PHE A 567 5.31 -24.05 -14.63
C PHE A 567 5.18 -23.80 -16.13
N SER A 568 4.53 -22.69 -16.52
CA SER A 568 4.41 -22.29 -17.92
C SER A 568 4.94 -20.88 -18.15
N ALA A 569 5.85 -20.71 -19.10
CA ALA A 569 6.33 -19.41 -19.56
C ALA A 569 6.41 -19.36 -21.09
N ILE A 570 5.71 -18.41 -21.69
CA ILE A 570 5.54 -18.33 -23.15
C ILE A 570 5.69 -16.91 -23.69
N ASN A 571 5.91 -16.84 -25.00
CA ASN A 571 5.78 -15.64 -25.84
C ASN A 571 6.76 -14.51 -25.44
N GLY A 572 8.06 -14.77 -25.54
CA GLY A 572 9.11 -13.76 -25.41
C GLY A 572 9.64 -13.55 -23.99
N GLY A 573 10.59 -12.61 -23.88
CA GLY A 573 11.17 -12.19 -22.60
C GLY A 573 12.10 -13.22 -21.96
N THR A 574 12.49 -12.93 -20.72
CA THR A 574 13.37 -13.77 -19.91
C THR A 574 12.61 -14.36 -18.72
N VAL A 575 12.85 -15.62 -18.42
CA VAL A 575 12.35 -16.27 -17.20
C VAL A 575 13.51 -16.90 -16.42
N ASN A 576 13.66 -16.53 -15.16
CA ASN A 576 14.74 -16.99 -14.30
C ASN A 576 14.20 -17.72 -13.07
N VAL A 577 14.78 -18.87 -12.74
CA VAL A 577 14.56 -19.59 -11.48
C VAL A 577 15.93 -19.93 -10.92
N THR A 578 16.26 -19.39 -9.75
CA THR A 578 17.57 -19.64 -9.12
C THR A 578 17.61 -21.03 -8.47
N THR A 579 16.54 -21.42 -7.78
CA THR A 579 16.32 -22.77 -7.28
C THR A 579 14.83 -23.07 -7.19
N GLY A 580 14.44 -24.35 -7.19
CA GLY A 580 13.05 -24.75 -6.99
C GLY A 580 12.75 -26.21 -7.27
N THR A 581 11.48 -26.60 -7.11
CA THR A 581 10.95 -27.93 -7.44
C THR A 581 9.62 -27.82 -8.18
N VAL A 582 9.37 -28.78 -9.08
CA VAL A 582 8.07 -28.91 -9.76
C VAL A 582 7.60 -30.36 -9.68
N SER A 583 6.37 -30.58 -9.22
CA SER A 583 5.72 -31.89 -9.19
C SER A 583 4.27 -31.77 -9.66
N SER A 584 3.97 -32.28 -10.85
CA SER A 584 2.64 -32.18 -11.46
C SER A 584 2.01 -33.57 -11.67
N THR A 585 0.92 -33.85 -10.97
CA THR A 585 0.20 -35.11 -11.11
C THR A 585 -0.78 -35.02 -12.27
N GLY A 586 -0.76 -35.99 -13.19
CA GLY A 586 -1.71 -36.06 -14.32
C GLY A 586 -1.60 -34.92 -15.35
N ALA A 587 -0.58 -34.07 -15.29
CA ALA A 587 -0.41 -32.91 -16.15
C ALA A 587 1.07 -32.57 -16.40
N GLN A 588 1.31 -31.68 -17.36
CA GLN A 588 2.63 -31.20 -17.73
C GLN A 588 3.33 -30.50 -16.54
N ALA A 589 4.59 -30.82 -16.26
CA ALA A 589 5.36 -30.10 -15.25
C ALA A 589 5.85 -28.75 -15.77
N VAL A 590 6.52 -28.75 -16.94
CA VAL A 590 7.19 -27.57 -17.47
C VAL A 590 6.83 -27.34 -18.94
N ASN A 591 6.42 -26.11 -19.26
CA ASN A 591 6.16 -25.64 -20.61
C ASN A 591 6.90 -24.31 -20.85
N LEU A 592 7.93 -24.32 -21.69
CA LEU A 592 8.64 -23.12 -22.10
C LEU A 592 8.49 -22.92 -23.61
N ASN A 593 8.02 -21.75 -24.05
CA ASN A 593 7.81 -21.47 -25.46
C ASN A 593 8.25 -20.05 -25.86
N GLY A 594 9.33 -19.94 -26.63
CA GLY A 594 9.82 -18.68 -27.17
C GLY A 594 10.41 -17.73 -26.13
N VAL A 595 11.01 -18.27 -25.06
CA VAL A 595 11.57 -17.49 -23.94
C VAL A 595 13.09 -17.68 -23.84
N ALA A 596 13.79 -16.67 -23.31
CA ALA A 596 15.15 -16.84 -22.80
C ALA A 596 15.07 -17.39 -21.36
N ALA A 597 15.61 -18.58 -21.15
CA ALA A 597 15.50 -19.28 -19.88
C ALA A 597 16.82 -19.19 -19.08
N GLY A 598 16.70 -18.90 -17.79
CA GLY A 598 17.71 -19.12 -16.77
C GLY A 598 17.11 -19.98 -15.67
N ILE A 599 16.76 -21.23 -16.00
CA ILE A 599 16.01 -22.12 -15.12
C ILE A 599 16.96 -23.08 -14.42
N ASN A 600 16.88 -23.14 -13.09
CA ASN A 600 17.57 -24.11 -12.26
C ASN A 600 16.61 -24.73 -11.24
N PHE A 601 15.97 -25.83 -11.62
CA PHE A 601 15.21 -26.67 -10.70
C PHE A 601 16.12 -27.76 -10.10
N THR A 602 15.85 -28.10 -8.85
CA THR A 602 16.47 -29.23 -8.15
C THR A 602 15.77 -30.55 -8.48
N SER A 603 14.46 -30.51 -8.75
CA SER A 603 13.67 -31.67 -9.18
C SER A 603 12.48 -31.25 -10.04
N THR A 604 12.22 -32.01 -11.11
CA THR A 604 11.05 -31.90 -11.98
C THR A 604 10.40 -33.26 -12.12
N THR A 605 9.14 -33.37 -11.70
CA THR A 605 8.35 -34.61 -11.71
C THR A 605 7.00 -34.38 -12.40
N SER A 606 6.60 -35.31 -13.26
CA SER A 606 5.27 -35.34 -13.86
C SER A 606 4.80 -36.78 -14.06
N THR A 607 3.52 -37.02 -13.81
CA THR A 607 2.88 -38.33 -14.00
C THR A 607 1.77 -38.31 -15.06
N GLY A 608 1.71 -37.26 -15.89
CA GLY A 608 0.77 -37.21 -17.00
C GLY A 608 0.83 -35.97 -17.89
N GLY A 609 -0.25 -35.73 -18.62
CA GLY A 609 -0.36 -34.69 -19.64
C GLY A 609 0.00 -35.18 -21.05
N PHE A 610 -0.14 -34.29 -22.03
CA PHE A 610 0.27 -34.57 -23.42
C PHE A 610 1.79 -34.55 -23.59
N ASN A 611 2.48 -33.68 -22.84
CA ASN A 611 3.91 -33.78 -22.63
C ASN A 611 4.20 -33.56 -21.15
N ASN A 612 5.20 -34.25 -20.59
CA ASN A 612 5.63 -33.95 -19.22
C ASN A 612 6.47 -32.66 -19.19
N VAL A 613 7.36 -32.52 -20.18
CA VAL A 613 8.17 -31.32 -20.41
C VAL A 613 8.11 -30.96 -21.90
N LYS A 614 7.85 -29.70 -22.21
CA LYS A 614 7.93 -29.16 -23.58
C LYS A 614 8.75 -27.87 -23.61
N LEU A 615 9.75 -27.85 -24.47
CA LEU A 615 10.63 -26.70 -24.73
C LEU A 615 10.57 -26.36 -26.22
N THR A 616 10.02 -25.21 -26.58
CA THR A 616 9.92 -24.76 -27.98
C THR A 616 10.58 -23.39 -28.12
N SER A 617 11.53 -23.25 -29.02
CA SER A 617 12.26 -22.00 -29.32
C SER A 617 12.87 -21.36 -28.07
N VAL A 618 13.41 -22.18 -27.17
CA VAL A 618 14.01 -21.74 -25.90
C VAL A 618 15.49 -21.45 -26.08
N THR A 619 15.98 -20.37 -25.48
CA THR A 619 17.41 -20.01 -25.45
C THR A 619 17.91 -19.95 -24.00
N GLY A 620 19.22 -19.84 -23.77
CA GLY A 620 19.81 -19.73 -22.43
C GLY A 620 20.14 -21.08 -21.79
N SER A 621 19.75 -21.29 -20.54
CA SER A 621 20.04 -22.50 -19.76
C SER A 621 18.80 -23.03 -19.04
N VAL A 622 18.56 -24.33 -19.18
CA VAL A 622 17.44 -25.05 -18.58
C VAL A 622 17.97 -26.28 -17.83
N ASN A 623 18.17 -26.15 -16.52
CA ASN A 623 18.41 -27.29 -15.64
C ASN A 623 17.12 -27.69 -14.94
N LEU A 624 16.65 -28.91 -15.22
CA LEU A 624 15.42 -29.48 -14.66
C LEU A 624 15.68 -30.34 -13.42
N GLY A 625 16.94 -30.56 -13.05
CA GLY A 625 17.33 -31.29 -11.85
C GLY A 625 17.05 -32.80 -11.94
N ALA A 626 16.69 -33.41 -10.81
CA ALA A 626 16.29 -34.81 -10.71
C ALA A 626 14.76 -35.01 -10.90
N GLY A 627 14.21 -36.16 -10.50
CA GLY A 627 12.77 -36.44 -10.50
C GLY A 627 12.38 -37.57 -11.46
N ALA A 628 11.12 -37.60 -11.87
CA ALA A 628 10.60 -38.60 -12.82
C ALA A 628 9.54 -38.01 -13.75
N LEU A 629 9.68 -38.25 -15.05
CA LEU A 629 8.69 -37.94 -16.08
C LEU A 629 8.04 -39.26 -16.55
N SER A 630 6.72 -39.34 -16.50
CA SER A 630 5.97 -40.55 -16.84
C SER A 630 4.52 -40.26 -17.19
N GLY A 631 3.80 -41.27 -17.66
CA GLY A 631 2.33 -41.25 -17.75
C GLY A 631 1.76 -40.36 -18.86
N VAL A 632 2.55 -40.00 -19.87
CA VAL A 632 2.04 -39.25 -21.03
C VAL A 632 0.88 -39.97 -21.72
N THR A 633 -0.08 -39.18 -22.22
CA THR A 633 -1.29 -39.68 -22.89
C THR A 633 -1.69 -38.79 -24.07
N GLY A 634 -2.37 -39.39 -25.05
CA GLY A 634 -2.84 -38.71 -26.27
C GLY A 634 -1.97 -39.01 -27.49
N VAL A 635 -2.59 -39.17 -28.66
CA VAL A 635 -1.86 -39.52 -29.89
C VAL A 635 -0.83 -38.43 -30.21
N GLY A 636 0.44 -38.82 -30.35
CA GLY A 636 1.55 -37.90 -30.60
C GLY A 636 2.17 -37.27 -29.33
N ALA A 637 1.77 -37.73 -28.15
CA ALA A 637 2.36 -37.30 -26.88
C ALA A 637 3.84 -37.69 -26.76
N VAL A 638 4.61 -36.87 -26.03
CA VAL A 638 6.04 -37.10 -25.78
C VAL A 638 6.37 -36.79 -24.32
N ALA A 639 7.07 -37.67 -23.60
CA ALA A 639 7.45 -37.38 -22.22
C ALA A 639 8.39 -36.15 -22.14
N PHE A 640 9.44 -36.14 -22.96
CA PHE A 640 10.38 -35.02 -23.06
C PHE A 640 10.48 -34.50 -24.50
N LEU A 641 9.91 -33.31 -24.75
CA LEU A 641 9.89 -32.68 -26.07
C LEU A 641 10.73 -31.41 -26.13
N VAL A 642 11.66 -31.36 -27.09
CA VAL A 642 12.33 -30.14 -27.54
C VAL A 642 11.98 -29.91 -29.02
N GLY A 643 11.44 -28.73 -29.34
CA GLY A 643 10.87 -28.43 -30.65
C GLY A 643 9.34 -28.47 -30.66
N ASP A 644 8.77 -28.69 -31.83
CA ASP A 644 7.32 -28.74 -32.07
C ASP A 644 6.79 -30.15 -32.38
N GLY A 645 7.66 -31.10 -32.70
CA GLY A 645 7.31 -32.47 -33.07
C GLY A 645 7.17 -32.71 -34.58
N SER A 646 7.40 -31.70 -35.44
CA SER A 646 7.26 -31.76 -36.90
C SER A 646 8.55 -31.51 -37.71
N GLY A 647 9.70 -31.32 -37.07
CA GLY A 647 11.05 -31.42 -37.66
C GLY A 647 11.46 -30.35 -38.68
N THR A 648 10.64 -29.36 -38.99
CA THR A 648 10.88 -28.48 -40.17
C THR A 648 10.74 -26.98 -39.90
N ALA A 649 10.47 -26.59 -38.65
CA ALA A 649 10.07 -25.23 -38.31
C ALA A 649 11.18 -24.43 -37.58
N GLY A 650 12.37 -25.01 -37.36
CA GLY A 650 13.45 -24.34 -36.65
C GLY A 650 13.13 -24.08 -35.17
N THR A 651 12.31 -24.94 -34.56
CA THR A 651 11.70 -24.67 -33.24
C THR A 651 12.44 -25.29 -32.05
N GLY A 652 13.58 -25.94 -32.27
CA GLY A 652 14.37 -26.59 -31.21
C GLY A 652 15.11 -25.64 -30.28
N GLY A 653 15.27 -24.38 -30.68
CA GLY A 653 15.98 -23.37 -29.90
C GLY A 653 17.47 -23.66 -29.75
N THR A 654 18.09 -23.01 -28.75
CA THR A 654 19.54 -22.95 -28.54
C THR A 654 19.96 -23.11 -27.07
N ALA A 655 19.02 -23.44 -26.19
CA ALA A 655 19.29 -23.56 -24.76
C ALA A 655 20.22 -24.75 -24.44
N THR A 656 21.12 -24.57 -23.47
CA THR A 656 21.76 -25.72 -22.81
C THR A 656 20.74 -26.36 -21.88
N ILE A 657 20.53 -27.67 -21.98
CA ILE A 657 19.47 -28.39 -21.29
C ILE A 657 20.07 -29.55 -20.48
N SER A 658 19.69 -29.67 -19.21
CA SER A 658 20.09 -30.81 -18.36
C SER A 658 18.92 -31.37 -17.57
N TYR A 659 18.80 -32.70 -17.54
CA TYR A 659 17.86 -33.41 -16.69
C TYR A 659 18.46 -34.74 -16.22
N GLY A 660 18.49 -34.95 -14.91
CA GLY A 660 18.99 -36.16 -14.28
C GLY A 660 17.90 -37.10 -13.77
N GLY A 661 16.63 -36.73 -13.91
CA GLY A 661 15.51 -37.60 -13.55
C GLY A 661 15.22 -38.68 -14.61
N THR A 662 14.47 -39.71 -14.22
CA THR A 662 14.06 -40.78 -15.12
C THR A 662 13.00 -40.30 -16.11
N ILE A 663 13.03 -40.77 -17.35
CA ILE A 663 12.02 -40.45 -18.36
C ILE A 663 11.40 -41.75 -18.86
N SER A 664 10.07 -41.86 -18.78
CA SER A 664 9.35 -43.03 -19.27
C SER A 664 8.12 -42.70 -20.11
N ALA A 665 7.88 -43.53 -21.12
CA ALA A 665 6.65 -43.50 -21.91
C ALA A 665 6.17 -44.92 -22.25
N GLY A 666 4.86 -45.06 -22.40
CA GLY A 666 4.19 -46.30 -22.78
C GLY A 666 3.89 -46.38 -24.29
N ALA A 667 3.09 -47.38 -24.69
CA ALA A 667 2.71 -47.61 -26.07
C ALA A 667 1.97 -46.43 -26.72
N GLY A 668 2.41 -46.07 -27.94
CA GLY A 668 1.78 -45.06 -28.79
C GLY A 668 2.41 -43.66 -28.70
N PHE A 669 3.49 -43.49 -27.94
CA PHE A 669 4.09 -42.20 -27.59
C PHE A 669 5.60 -42.22 -27.80
N ASN A 670 6.25 -41.05 -27.85
CA ASN A 670 7.71 -41.00 -27.82
C ASN A 670 8.21 -40.75 -26.39
N THR A 671 9.31 -41.38 -25.96
CA THR A 671 9.91 -41.06 -24.65
C THR A 671 10.67 -39.73 -24.74
N VAL A 672 11.52 -39.59 -25.74
CA VAL A 672 12.26 -38.35 -26.03
C VAL A 672 12.07 -38.01 -27.50
N ASN A 673 11.73 -36.76 -27.78
CA ASN A 673 11.73 -36.21 -29.13
C ASN A 673 12.43 -34.84 -29.11
N ILE A 674 13.55 -34.71 -29.82
CA ILE A 674 14.31 -33.47 -29.92
C ILE A 674 14.54 -33.14 -31.38
N GLN A 675 14.06 -31.97 -31.78
CA GLN A 675 14.06 -31.56 -33.18
C GLN A 675 14.61 -30.15 -33.32
N ASP A 676 15.20 -29.84 -34.48
CA ASP A 676 15.65 -28.49 -34.86
C ASP A 676 16.63 -27.82 -33.87
N HIS A 677 17.27 -28.58 -32.98
CA HIS A 677 18.09 -28.03 -31.91
C HIS A 677 19.51 -27.76 -32.44
N SER A 678 19.86 -26.48 -32.55
CA SER A 678 21.03 -26.07 -33.32
C SER A 678 22.32 -25.92 -32.51
N VAL A 679 22.23 -25.42 -31.28
CA VAL A 679 23.36 -25.26 -30.35
C VAL A 679 22.89 -25.46 -28.92
N GLY A 680 23.83 -25.50 -27.98
CA GLY A 680 23.55 -25.89 -26.60
C GLY A 680 23.69 -27.40 -26.44
N LEU A 681 24.26 -27.84 -25.33
CA LEU A 681 24.35 -29.26 -25.01
C LEU A 681 23.04 -29.70 -24.35
N VAL A 682 22.48 -30.81 -24.81
CA VAL A 682 21.39 -31.49 -24.10
C VAL A 682 21.96 -32.71 -23.38
N THR A 683 21.83 -32.75 -22.05
CA THR A 683 22.28 -33.89 -21.22
C THR A 683 21.10 -34.51 -20.48
N LEU A 684 20.77 -35.75 -20.82
CA LEU A 684 19.79 -36.58 -20.11
C LEU A 684 20.55 -37.69 -19.37
N SER A 685 20.73 -37.53 -18.06
CA SER A 685 21.54 -38.45 -17.24
C SER A 685 20.74 -39.43 -16.40
N GLY A 686 19.41 -39.31 -16.37
CA GLY A 686 18.54 -40.31 -15.77
C GLY A 686 18.24 -41.47 -16.74
N ASN A 687 17.75 -42.58 -16.19
CA ASN A 687 17.38 -43.74 -17.00
C ASN A 687 16.20 -43.43 -17.94
N LEU A 688 16.32 -43.87 -19.18
CA LEU A 688 15.23 -43.86 -20.15
C LEU A 688 14.52 -45.22 -20.14
N THR A 689 13.19 -45.20 -20.09
CA THR A 689 12.37 -46.41 -20.22
C THR A 689 11.30 -46.20 -21.29
N HIS A 690 11.20 -47.12 -22.22
CA HIS A 690 10.09 -47.17 -23.17
C HIS A 690 9.48 -48.56 -23.11
N SER A 691 8.15 -48.61 -22.93
CA SER A 691 7.43 -49.89 -22.82
C SER A 691 6.17 -49.85 -23.69
N GLY A 692 6.30 -50.26 -24.96
CA GLY A 692 5.14 -50.23 -25.84
C GLY A 692 5.39 -50.67 -27.28
N ALA A 693 4.31 -51.12 -27.96
CA ALA A 693 4.41 -51.67 -29.32
C ALA A 693 4.46 -50.63 -30.45
N SER A 694 4.27 -49.34 -30.13
CA SER A 694 4.20 -48.23 -31.09
C SER A 694 4.84 -46.97 -30.50
N GLY A 695 5.38 -46.09 -31.34
CA GLY A 695 6.14 -44.91 -30.89
C GLY A 695 7.62 -45.24 -30.70
N SER A 696 8.48 -44.26 -30.93
CA SER A 696 9.93 -44.42 -30.83
C SER A 696 10.41 -44.01 -29.44
N ALA A 697 11.39 -44.71 -28.87
CA ALA A 697 11.90 -44.30 -27.57
C ALA A 697 12.65 -42.97 -27.66
N ILE A 698 13.53 -42.82 -28.65
CA ILE A 698 14.28 -41.59 -28.91
C ILE A 698 14.11 -41.21 -30.38
N VAL A 699 13.66 -39.98 -30.63
CA VAL A 699 13.64 -39.35 -31.94
C VAL A 699 14.51 -38.11 -31.91
N LEU A 700 15.50 -38.05 -32.79
CA LEU A 700 16.33 -36.86 -33.03
C LEU A 700 16.22 -36.48 -34.50
N ASP A 701 15.74 -35.28 -34.78
CA ASP A 701 15.45 -34.84 -36.16
C ASP A 701 16.03 -33.45 -36.43
N ASP A 702 16.68 -33.26 -37.57
CA ASP A 702 17.21 -31.96 -38.03
C ASP A 702 18.03 -31.17 -36.97
N ASN A 703 18.82 -31.86 -36.15
CA ASN A 703 19.64 -31.21 -35.12
C ASN A 703 21.10 -31.01 -35.59
N SER A 704 21.74 -29.96 -35.08
CA SER A 704 23.20 -29.71 -35.21
C SER A 704 23.95 -29.62 -33.88
N SER A 705 23.21 -29.67 -32.77
CA SER A 705 23.72 -29.64 -31.40
C SER A 705 24.28 -31.00 -30.94
N SER A 706 24.89 -31.02 -29.75
CA SER A 706 25.37 -32.25 -29.13
C SER A 706 24.39 -32.76 -28.06
N PHE A 707 24.30 -34.09 -27.94
CA PHE A 707 23.40 -34.78 -27.03
C PHE A 707 24.18 -35.82 -26.21
N THR A 708 23.92 -35.90 -24.92
CA THR A 708 24.47 -36.93 -24.04
C THR A 708 23.36 -37.65 -23.29
N PHE A 709 23.24 -38.94 -23.54
CA PHE A 709 22.37 -39.87 -22.84
C PHE A 709 23.24 -40.75 -21.93
N SER A 710 23.14 -40.54 -20.61
CA SER A 710 24.06 -41.14 -19.63
C SER A 710 23.36 -41.89 -18.49
N GLY A 711 22.06 -42.16 -18.62
CA GLY A 711 21.33 -43.04 -17.71
C GLY A 711 22.02 -44.39 -17.58
N ALA A 712 22.17 -44.89 -16.34
CA ALA A 712 22.93 -46.09 -16.03
C ALA A 712 22.41 -47.33 -16.79
N THR A 713 21.08 -47.46 -16.88
CA THR A 713 20.42 -48.52 -17.65
C THR A 713 19.22 -47.96 -18.39
N ASN A 714 19.29 -47.96 -19.72
CA ASN A 714 18.20 -47.54 -20.60
C ASN A 714 17.53 -48.78 -21.18
N ASN A 715 16.22 -48.92 -20.98
CA ASN A 715 15.42 -50.05 -21.44
C ASN A 715 14.41 -49.55 -22.47
N LEU A 716 14.68 -49.78 -23.75
CA LEU A 716 13.93 -49.23 -24.87
C LEU A 716 13.21 -50.36 -25.61
N THR A 717 12.05 -50.76 -25.09
CA THR A 717 11.23 -51.82 -25.69
C THR A 717 10.17 -51.21 -26.59
N THR A 718 10.43 -51.17 -27.91
CA THR A 718 9.47 -50.73 -28.94
C THR A 718 8.86 -51.91 -29.68
N GLY A 719 7.86 -51.66 -30.54
CA GLY A 719 7.32 -52.67 -31.45
C GLY A 719 7.65 -52.37 -32.91
N THR A 720 6.69 -51.78 -33.62
CA THR A 720 6.81 -51.50 -35.07
C THR A 720 7.62 -50.24 -35.38
N SER A 721 7.73 -49.33 -34.42
CA SER A 721 8.54 -48.11 -34.50
C SER A 721 10.00 -48.39 -34.15
N ASN A 722 10.90 -47.56 -34.68
CA ASN A 722 12.32 -47.64 -34.36
C ASN A 722 12.54 -47.32 -32.87
N ALA A 723 13.46 -48.01 -32.18
CA ALA A 723 13.75 -47.67 -30.79
C ALA A 723 14.51 -46.33 -30.70
N ILE A 724 15.59 -46.21 -31.47
CA ILE A 724 16.31 -44.95 -31.65
C ILE A 724 16.26 -44.58 -33.13
N ASP A 725 15.65 -43.43 -33.43
CA ASP A 725 15.53 -42.88 -34.76
C ASP A 725 16.23 -41.54 -34.83
N ILE A 726 17.27 -41.46 -35.66
CA ILE A 726 18.10 -40.28 -35.83
C ILE A 726 18.06 -39.89 -37.31
N ILE A 727 17.49 -38.72 -37.57
CA ILE A 727 17.10 -38.24 -38.89
C ILE A 727 17.81 -36.89 -39.12
N ASP A 728 18.35 -36.72 -40.34
CA ASP A 728 18.87 -35.46 -40.89
C ASP A 728 19.78 -34.65 -39.94
N GLN A 729 20.60 -35.33 -39.13
CA GLN A 729 21.57 -34.67 -38.27
C GLN A 729 22.68 -33.99 -39.08
N THR A 730 22.85 -32.70 -38.84
CA THR A 730 23.76 -31.82 -39.61
C THR A 730 25.04 -31.47 -38.86
N GLY A 731 25.25 -32.01 -37.65
CA GLY A 731 26.46 -31.78 -36.86
C GLY A 731 26.41 -32.42 -35.46
N GLY A 732 27.33 -32.00 -34.60
CA GLY A 732 27.34 -32.36 -33.17
C GLY A 732 27.80 -33.79 -32.85
N THR A 733 27.87 -34.08 -31.55
CA THR A 733 28.15 -35.43 -31.02
C THR A 733 26.95 -35.94 -30.24
N ILE A 734 26.48 -37.13 -30.59
CA ILE A 734 25.43 -37.88 -29.89
C ILE A 734 26.10 -39.02 -29.14
N ALA A 735 26.11 -38.95 -27.81
CA ALA A 735 26.79 -39.91 -26.95
C ALA A 735 25.81 -40.70 -26.08
N PHE A 736 25.87 -42.03 -26.16
CA PHE A 736 25.18 -42.98 -25.29
C PHE A 736 26.22 -43.65 -24.38
N GLN A 737 26.23 -43.32 -23.09
CA GLN A 737 27.33 -43.69 -22.18
C GLN A 737 26.97 -44.75 -21.11
N GLY A 738 25.70 -45.09 -20.96
CA GLY A 738 25.25 -46.16 -20.06
C GLY A 738 24.86 -47.45 -20.78
N VAL A 739 24.33 -48.42 -20.04
CA VAL A 739 23.78 -49.65 -20.64
C VAL A 739 22.60 -49.27 -21.52
N LEU A 740 22.55 -49.86 -22.71
CA LEU A 740 21.48 -49.62 -23.69
C LEU A 740 20.90 -50.97 -24.10
N ASN A 741 19.74 -51.29 -23.54
CA ASN A 741 18.97 -52.48 -23.85
C ASN A 741 17.83 -52.09 -24.79
N ILE A 742 17.83 -52.63 -26.00
CA ILE A 742 16.86 -52.33 -27.03
C ILE A 742 16.19 -53.63 -27.42
N ASP A 743 14.86 -53.65 -27.29
CA ASP A 743 14.01 -54.75 -27.75
C ASP A 743 13.01 -54.18 -28.76
N THR A 744 12.97 -54.73 -29.99
CA THR A 744 11.98 -54.35 -30.99
C THR A 744 11.31 -55.55 -31.65
N THR A 745 10.17 -55.33 -32.32
CA THR A 745 9.56 -56.37 -33.16
C THR A 745 9.97 -56.19 -34.62
N SER A 746 9.20 -55.44 -35.41
CA SER A 746 9.49 -55.13 -36.81
C SER A 746 10.18 -53.77 -36.99
N GLY A 747 10.18 -52.92 -35.97
CA GLY A 747 10.91 -51.65 -35.96
C GLY A 747 12.41 -51.87 -35.87
N ILE A 748 13.19 -50.87 -36.26
CA ILE A 748 14.66 -50.95 -36.23
C ILE A 748 15.16 -50.63 -34.83
N GLY A 749 16.16 -51.37 -34.34
CA GLY A 749 16.78 -51.06 -33.05
C GLY A 749 17.39 -49.65 -33.05
N ILE A 750 18.36 -49.42 -33.92
CA ILE A 750 18.97 -48.09 -34.13
C ILE A 750 18.96 -47.75 -35.62
N SER A 751 18.35 -46.64 -35.99
CA SER A 751 18.31 -46.11 -37.36
C SER A 751 19.00 -44.74 -37.40
N LEU A 752 20.06 -44.62 -38.20
CA LEU A 752 20.73 -43.38 -38.55
C LEU A 752 20.53 -43.12 -40.06
N SER A 753 19.59 -42.24 -40.40
CA SER A 753 19.19 -41.92 -41.77
C SER A 753 19.30 -40.42 -42.06
N GLY A 754 19.72 -40.04 -43.27
CA GLY A 754 19.79 -38.63 -43.69
C GLY A 754 20.98 -37.80 -43.17
N THR A 755 21.87 -38.38 -42.36
CA THR A 755 22.86 -37.60 -41.57
C THR A 755 24.17 -37.25 -42.29
N SER A 756 24.47 -35.99 -42.59
CA SER A 756 25.81 -35.59 -43.06
C SER A 756 26.59 -34.74 -42.03
N THR A 757 27.66 -35.35 -41.49
CA THR A 757 28.72 -34.83 -40.58
C THR A 757 28.61 -35.04 -39.06
N GLY A 758 27.50 -35.55 -38.52
CA GLY A 758 27.39 -35.89 -37.08
C GLY A 758 28.30 -37.03 -36.59
N THR A 759 28.58 -37.07 -35.28
CA THR A 759 29.30 -38.17 -34.60
C THR A 759 28.38 -38.91 -33.62
N PHE A 760 28.31 -40.24 -33.72
CA PHE A 760 27.45 -41.09 -32.91
C PHE A 760 28.30 -42.09 -32.12
N ASN A 761 28.29 -41.96 -30.79
CA ASN A 761 29.16 -42.69 -29.88
C ASN A 761 28.35 -43.57 -28.93
N PHE A 762 28.56 -44.87 -28.99
CA PHE A 762 28.01 -45.86 -28.06
C PHE A 762 29.15 -46.37 -27.17
N THR A 763 29.23 -45.82 -25.96
CA THR A 763 30.40 -45.96 -25.06
C THR A 763 30.11 -46.66 -23.73
N GLY A 764 28.85 -47.00 -23.45
CA GLY A 764 28.48 -47.74 -22.24
C GLY A 764 28.97 -49.19 -22.17
N GLY A 765 29.57 -49.71 -23.25
CA GLY A 765 30.20 -51.03 -23.28
C GLY A 765 29.26 -52.23 -23.28
N ASN A 766 27.94 -52.00 -23.24
CA ASN A 766 26.89 -53.01 -23.26
C ASN A 766 25.67 -52.52 -24.06
N LEU A 767 25.85 -52.35 -25.36
CA LEU A 767 24.76 -52.14 -26.32
C LEU A 767 24.15 -53.50 -26.66
N THR A 768 22.92 -53.76 -26.21
CA THR A 768 22.16 -54.98 -26.53
C THR A 768 20.99 -54.61 -27.43
N ILE A 769 20.94 -55.19 -28.62
CA ILE A 769 19.84 -54.99 -29.58
C ILE A 769 19.25 -56.34 -29.94
N ASP A 770 18.00 -56.56 -29.53
CA ASP A 770 17.21 -57.74 -29.86
C ASP A 770 16.00 -57.32 -30.70
N THR A 771 15.94 -57.75 -31.96
CA THR A 771 14.81 -57.46 -32.86
C THR A 771 14.21 -58.76 -33.38
N THR A 772 12.88 -58.85 -33.49
CA THR A 772 12.23 -60.07 -34.00
C THR A 772 12.31 -60.18 -35.53
N GLY A 773 12.17 -59.06 -36.24
CA GLY A 773 12.20 -59.03 -37.71
C GLY A 773 12.63 -57.68 -38.32
N GLY A 774 12.75 -56.62 -37.51
CA GLY A 774 13.37 -55.36 -37.94
C GLY A 774 14.89 -55.49 -38.11
N ALA A 775 15.53 -54.44 -38.61
CA ALA A 775 16.99 -54.39 -38.60
C ALA A 775 17.51 -54.07 -37.18
N GLY A 776 18.64 -54.64 -36.80
CA GLY A 776 19.25 -54.35 -35.49
C GLY A 776 19.86 -52.96 -35.46
N PHE A 777 20.94 -52.76 -36.21
CA PHE A 777 21.66 -51.49 -36.32
C PHE A 777 21.80 -51.08 -37.79
N ARG A 778 21.19 -49.95 -38.17
CA ARG A 778 21.21 -49.40 -39.52
C ARG A 778 21.79 -48.00 -39.54
N ALA A 779 23.00 -47.83 -40.07
CA ALA A 779 23.64 -46.55 -40.31
C ALA A 779 23.89 -46.35 -41.80
N THR A 780 23.02 -45.58 -42.46
CA THR A 780 23.06 -45.39 -43.92
C THR A 780 23.11 -43.91 -44.32
N GLY A 781 23.01 -42.99 -43.36
CA GLY A 781 22.86 -41.56 -43.60
C GLY A 781 24.16 -40.78 -43.85
N GLY A 782 25.32 -41.26 -43.37
CA GLY A 782 26.58 -40.51 -43.33
C GLY A 782 27.12 -40.30 -41.91
N GLY A 783 28.13 -39.45 -41.74
CA GLY A 783 28.73 -39.14 -40.42
C GLY A 783 29.72 -40.20 -39.90
N THR A 784 30.01 -40.17 -38.59
CA THR A 784 30.96 -41.08 -37.92
C THR A 784 30.30 -41.87 -36.80
N VAL A 785 30.42 -43.19 -36.79
CA VAL A 785 29.90 -44.08 -35.73
C VAL A 785 31.05 -44.76 -34.98
N SER A 786 30.99 -44.76 -33.65
CA SER A 786 31.86 -45.58 -32.78
C SER A 786 31.04 -46.41 -31.81
N VAL A 787 31.33 -47.70 -31.71
CA VAL A 787 30.75 -48.63 -30.74
C VAL A 787 31.89 -49.28 -29.98
N THR A 788 31.99 -48.99 -28.68
CA THR A 788 33.14 -49.41 -27.85
C THR A 788 32.71 -50.37 -26.75
N GLY A 789 33.68 -51.11 -26.20
CA GLY A 789 33.46 -52.15 -25.18
C GLY A 789 33.18 -53.53 -25.76
N THR A 790 33.25 -54.54 -24.90
CA THR A 790 33.21 -55.97 -25.30
C THR A 790 31.86 -56.63 -25.04
N GLY A 791 30.88 -55.89 -24.51
CA GLY A 791 29.55 -56.40 -24.17
C GLY A 791 28.52 -56.31 -25.30
N ASN A 792 28.85 -55.66 -26.42
CA ASN A 792 27.87 -55.27 -27.43
C ASN A 792 27.34 -56.47 -28.25
N HIS A 793 26.03 -56.57 -28.41
CA HIS A 793 25.30 -57.68 -29.01
C HIS A 793 24.20 -57.19 -29.95
N ILE A 794 24.05 -57.85 -31.11
CA ILE A 794 22.89 -57.71 -31.98
C ILE A 794 22.32 -59.09 -32.33
N SER A 795 21.01 -59.28 -32.14
CA SER A 795 20.23 -60.41 -32.63
C SER A 795 18.97 -59.90 -33.33
N SER A 796 18.80 -60.20 -34.63
CA SER A 796 17.72 -59.60 -35.43
C SER A 796 16.68 -60.57 -36.02
N GLY A 797 16.67 -61.82 -35.58
CA GLY A 797 15.62 -62.78 -35.93
C GLY A 797 15.58 -63.15 -37.42
N ASN A 798 14.78 -62.44 -38.22
CA ASN A 798 14.75 -62.58 -39.69
C ASN A 798 15.17 -61.28 -40.43
N GLY A 799 15.39 -60.18 -39.69
CA GLY A 799 15.77 -58.89 -40.25
C GLY A 799 17.29 -58.72 -40.32
N THR A 800 17.78 -57.70 -41.03
CA THR A 800 19.23 -57.45 -41.15
C THR A 800 19.83 -56.99 -39.82
N ALA A 801 20.74 -57.78 -39.24
CA ALA A 801 21.36 -57.44 -37.96
C ALA A 801 22.16 -56.14 -38.00
N LEU A 802 23.09 -56.02 -38.96
CA LEU A 802 23.97 -54.86 -39.08
C LEU A 802 24.02 -54.37 -40.54
N ASN A 803 23.70 -53.10 -40.75
CA ASN A 803 23.85 -52.41 -42.04
C ASN A 803 24.57 -51.08 -41.81
N ILE A 804 25.83 -50.99 -42.23
CA ILE A 804 26.60 -49.75 -42.25
C ILE A 804 26.96 -49.45 -43.71
N SER A 805 26.39 -48.38 -44.25
CA SER A 805 26.71 -47.88 -45.59
C SER A 805 26.84 -46.35 -45.55
N ASN A 806 27.71 -45.81 -46.41
CA ASN A 806 27.99 -44.37 -46.50
C ASN A 806 28.41 -43.69 -45.18
N THR A 807 28.74 -44.45 -44.14
CA THR A 807 29.04 -43.98 -42.77
C THR A 807 30.48 -44.34 -42.40
N GLN A 808 31.22 -43.41 -41.79
CA GLN A 808 32.59 -43.64 -41.33
C GLN A 808 32.59 -44.38 -39.99
N ILE A 809 33.48 -45.35 -39.82
CA ILE A 809 33.79 -45.92 -38.52
C ILE A 809 34.83 -45.03 -37.83
N GLY A 810 34.50 -44.55 -36.62
CA GLY A 810 35.35 -43.65 -35.86
C GLY A 810 36.54 -44.34 -35.20
N SER A 811 37.40 -43.55 -34.55
CA SER A 811 38.60 -44.05 -33.86
C SER A 811 38.30 -44.95 -32.66
N GLY A 812 37.06 -44.93 -32.15
CA GLY A 812 36.57 -45.90 -31.15
C GLY A 812 36.33 -47.30 -31.72
N ASN A 813 36.44 -47.51 -33.04
CA ASN A 813 36.07 -48.73 -33.76
C ASN A 813 34.57 -49.07 -33.65
N GLY A 814 34.14 -50.10 -34.37
CA GLY A 814 32.83 -50.74 -34.21
C GLY A 814 33.00 -52.13 -33.59
N THR A 815 32.96 -52.22 -32.26
CA THR A 815 33.21 -53.47 -31.53
C THR A 815 31.90 -54.16 -31.16
N PHE A 816 31.68 -55.36 -31.69
CA PHE A 816 30.58 -56.25 -31.33
C PHE A 816 31.12 -57.60 -30.89
N ARG A 817 30.60 -58.14 -29.79
CA ARG A 817 30.90 -59.50 -29.33
C ARG A 817 30.28 -60.52 -30.27
N ASP A 818 29.02 -60.30 -30.62
CA ASP A 818 28.26 -61.18 -31.49
C ASP A 818 27.15 -60.45 -32.26
N ILE A 819 26.93 -60.92 -33.49
CA ILE A 819 25.92 -60.43 -34.44
C ILE A 819 25.23 -61.65 -35.03
N THR A 820 23.93 -61.77 -34.80
CA THR A 820 23.09 -62.87 -35.31
C THR A 820 21.89 -62.31 -36.06
N SER A 821 21.51 -62.95 -37.16
CA SER A 821 20.47 -62.49 -38.09
C SER A 821 19.61 -63.63 -38.57
#